data_AF-A0A8T1TMJ2-F1
#
_entry.id   AF-A0A8T1TMJ2-F1
#
_cell.length_a   1.000
_cell.length_b   1.000
_cell.length_c   1.000
_cell.angle_alpha   90.00
_cell.angle_beta   90.00
_cell.angle_gamma   90.00
#
_symmetry.space_group_name_H-M   'P 1'
#
loop_
_entity.id
_entity.type
_entity.pdbx_description
1 polymer ?
#
loop_
_entity_poly.entity_id
_entity_poly.type
_entity_poly.pdbx_seq_one_letter_code
_entity_poly.pdbx_strand_id
1 'polypeptide(L)'
;MSTRSTALRVVSLLPSATENVCALLSACQGHASTSESSVPLPELVGRSHECDFPRDALDLPVLTAARTAFTSSVDTHKQVREALASAASLYHLDADKLAALQPDVILTQSTCKVCSIDLASVQQAVHDDVHRRTTVDRSMQSNTVSSQPAKQKELTKIVTCNPTSLVDALATQFCQLGDALGVPQVGESMAQEHLDKLQQLEHQAAAFVDKGYKPNVLMVEWLDPLFLGTKGWMREIVEAAGGQIVDTLERGQHVDVVVVALCGLTLDKTEQELVEGRVGDWWETLLDQSDAIVYIVDGTSMFTRPTRRLLVALEWLVHALHEPGSIWLKNSTFPYKLFDTSLVTSGSKAKEKKSAEMLEIEELHRAACSNQQAMYTDPATGYSVMTAYILKERQGLNELSVVFWSGGKDSFLALSALYETYAAEQKPMPRVVLLTTIDPKTNVVPIQNISSQTIAAQAEALELPLCLVAVGLGDEYTSALRSALVEISEQLKRTKKSKKAPPIEGTCTVSSLVFGDLHLEDIRTWREETFGKDYKLLFPVWKKKYESELLPALERICAKTGAKIFFSNVDEERLASSGAQWEVGQVYDWKLIQERNKATIEQVDLMGECVAVSTMSSLEKSSDETVYQRLETPRTTTVDVNEPVKPSSPKKNSTASESGNSKSNLRNEVVHDGPTSFKISHLYRYATTFDKVLLTIGVITTGANGALFPLMAIVFGNALSGFAATPVDMDAVNRAALNYLYIAIFMFATDYISYVAFYYSAERQMKALRSEALKHMLYLDIGWVEWVTTWATRSRYTIQFFVGLMIGFTREWDITLVMASVMPIMAISLSWLIKTFTVMSEFAQKVYAEAGSVAEETLSSIRTVASPNGEQKAVQKFEKKIVEAEKQNINLNKLSSVVFAMFLASIWVMYSIGLWYGGWKASKGDTTPGDVFAAFFAV
;
A
#
# COMPACT_ATOMS: atom_id res chain seq x y z
N MET A 1 -17.14 35.43 -27.94
CA MET A 1 -17.40 34.32 -28.88
C MET A 1 -18.02 33.18 -28.12
N SER A 2 -19.12 32.64 -28.64
CA SER A 2 -20.01 31.62 -28.07
C SER A 2 -19.29 30.37 -27.56
N THR A 3 -19.32 30.10 -26.25
CA THR A 3 -19.02 28.76 -25.71
C THR A 3 -20.22 27.85 -25.95
N ARG A 4 -20.29 27.24 -27.14
CA ARG A 4 -21.12 26.05 -27.34
C ARG A 4 -20.53 24.94 -26.46
N SER A 5 -21.32 24.41 -25.53
CA SER A 5 -21.02 23.18 -24.80
C SER A 5 -20.84 22.07 -25.83
N THR A 6 -19.60 21.58 -25.99
CA THR A 6 -19.27 20.50 -26.93
C THR A 6 -19.60 19.15 -26.29
N ALA A 7 -20.19 18.25 -27.07
CA ALA A 7 -20.43 16.86 -26.68
C ALA A 7 -19.13 16.16 -26.26
N LEU A 8 -19.22 15.28 -25.25
CA LEU A 8 -18.11 14.45 -24.78
C LEU A 8 -17.68 13.47 -25.88
N ARG A 9 -16.40 13.48 -26.27
CA ARG A 9 -15.86 12.65 -27.35
C ARG A 9 -15.29 11.34 -26.81
N VAL A 10 -15.83 10.22 -27.25
CA VAL A 10 -15.53 8.89 -26.72
C VAL A 10 -14.81 8.06 -27.80
N VAL A 11 -13.71 7.43 -27.44
CA VAL A 11 -13.04 6.41 -28.24
C VAL A 11 -13.19 5.06 -27.55
N SER A 12 -13.61 4.04 -28.29
CA SER A 12 -13.71 2.68 -27.76
C SER A 12 -12.71 1.75 -28.46
N LEU A 13 -11.74 1.22 -27.71
CA LEU A 13 -10.76 0.28 -28.19
C LEU A 13 -11.19 -1.18 -27.98
N LEU A 14 -12.46 -1.41 -27.63
CA LEU A 14 -13.04 -2.73 -27.38
C LEU A 14 -14.37 -2.91 -28.13
N PRO A 15 -14.59 -4.06 -28.79
CA PRO A 15 -15.89 -4.37 -29.42
C PRO A 15 -17.05 -4.37 -28.42
N SER A 16 -16.87 -4.98 -27.25
CA SER A 16 -17.91 -5.07 -26.22
C SER A 16 -18.28 -3.69 -25.64
N ALA A 17 -17.29 -2.85 -25.35
CA ALA A 17 -17.54 -1.50 -24.86
C ALA A 17 -18.21 -0.63 -25.93
N THR A 18 -17.83 -0.79 -27.21
CA THR A 18 -18.47 -0.09 -28.34
C THR A 18 -19.96 -0.41 -28.41
N GLU A 19 -20.32 -1.69 -28.33
CA GLU A 19 -21.71 -2.13 -28.35
C GLU A 19 -22.51 -1.57 -27.15
N ASN A 20 -21.95 -1.65 -25.94
CA ASN A 20 -22.60 -1.16 -24.73
C ASN A 20 -22.79 0.37 -24.78
N VAL A 21 -21.79 1.12 -25.28
CA VAL A 21 -21.89 2.57 -25.48
C VAL A 21 -22.97 2.92 -26.50
N CYS A 22 -23.01 2.24 -27.65
CA CYS A 22 -24.07 2.45 -28.63
C CYS A 22 -25.46 2.15 -28.03
N ALA A 23 -25.58 1.10 -27.21
CA ALA A 23 -26.84 0.78 -26.54
C ALA A 23 -27.28 1.89 -25.56
N LEU A 24 -26.35 2.42 -24.76
CA LEU A 24 -26.58 3.55 -23.85
C LEU A 24 -26.99 4.81 -24.63
N LEU A 25 -26.31 5.13 -25.73
CA LEU A 25 -26.61 6.29 -26.56
C LEU A 25 -28.01 6.20 -27.19
N SER A 26 -28.39 5.03 -27.70
CA SER A 26 -29.73 4.79 -28.25
C SER A 26 -30.81 4.92 -27.17
N ALA A 27 -30.57 4.43 -25.95
CA ALA A 27 -31.49 4.58 -24.83
C ALA A 27 -31.66 6.05 -24.41
N CYS A 28 -30.58 6.84 -24.47
CA CYS A 28 -30.63 8.28 -24.21
C CYS A 28 -31.47 9.04 -25.26
N GLN A 29 -31.36 8.67 -26.54
CA GLN A 29 -32.17 9.27 -27.62
C GLN A 29 -33.68 8.98 -27.45
N GLY A 30 -34.04 7.81 -26.92
CA GLY A 30 -35.42 7.49 -26.56
C GLY A 30 -35.98 8.37 -25.43
N HIS A 31 -35.17 8.66 -24.41
CA HIS A 31 -35.55 9.49 -23.25
C HIS A 31 -35.53 11.01 -23.53
N ALA A 32 -34.73 11.46 -24.50
CA ALA A 32 -34.68 12.87 -24.91
C ALA A 32 -35.97 13.35 -25.61
N SER A 33 -36.85 12.44 -26.02
CA SER A 33 -38.16 12.78 -26.60
C SER A 33 -39.20 13.28 -25.57
N THR A 34 -38.92 13.16 -24.26
CA THR A 34 -39.87 13.47 -23.19
C THR A 34 -39.40 14.53 -22.18
N SER A 35 -38.16 15.04 -22.24
CA SER A 35 -37.69 16.08 -21.31
C SER A 35 -36.83 17.16 -21.98
N GLU A 36 -37.09 18.43 -21.63
CA GLU A 36 -36.36 19.64 -22.04
C GLU A 36 -34.96 19.73 -21.40
N SER A 37 -34.10 18.74 -21.56
CA SER A 37 -32.73 18.79 -21.01
C SER A 37 -31.72 19.22 -22.07
N SER A 38 -31.13 20.40 -21.89
CA SER A 38 -30.17 21.06 -22.79
C SER A 38 -28.73 20.52 -22.66
N VAL A 39 -28.54 19.23 -22.36
CA VAL A 39 -27.21 18.61 -22.20
C VAL A 39 -26.81 17.90 -23.50
N PRO A 40 -25.64 18.21 -24.10
CA PRO A 40 -25.19 17.52 -25.30
C PRO A 40 -24.84 16.06 -25.00
N LEU A 41 -25.41 15.12 -25.77
CA LEU A 41 -25.14 13.69 -25.65
C LEU A 41 -23.69 13.37 -26.01
N PRO A 42 -23.07 12.36 -25.36
CA PRO A 42 -21.73 11.89 -25.73
C PRO A 42 -21.72 11.36 -27.17
N GLU A 43 -20.60 11.54 -27.86
CA GLU A 43 -20.39 11.12 -29.25
C GLU A 43 -19.26 10.09 -29.32
N LEU A 44 -19.53 8.92 -29.88
CA LEU A 44 -18.49 7.93 -30.17
C LEU A 44 -17.76 8.32 -31.47
N VAL A 45 -16.46 8.61 -31.37
CA VAL A 45 -15.66 9.20 -32.47
C VAL A 45 -14.59 8.27 -33.04
N GLY A 46 -14.35 7.11 -32.42
CA GLY A 46 -13.37 6.13 -32.90
C GLY A 46 -13.54 4.76 -32.26
N ARG A 47 -13.13 3.72 -33.00
CA ARG A 47 -13.36 2.30 -32.65
C ARG A 47 -12.15 1.40 -32.86
N SER A 48 -12.19 0.19 -32.30
CA SER A 48 -11.26 -0.90 -32.62
C SER A 48 -11.60 -1.57 -33.97
N HIS A 49 -10.60 -2.19 -34.63
CA HIS A 49 -10.82 -2.96 -35.87
C HIS A 49 -11.78 -4.15 -35.71
N GLU A 50 -11.89 -4.69 -34.50
CA GLU A 50 -12.77 -5.83 -34.20
C GLU A 50 -14.23 -5.41 -33.92
N CYS A 51 -14.53 -4.11 -33.92
CA CYS A 51 -15.89 -3.63 -33.69
C CYS A 51 -16.73 -3.88 -34.94
N ASP A 52 -17.43 -5.01 -35.01
CA ASP A 52 -18.28 -5.42 -36.14
C ASP A 52 -19.77 -5.06 -35.97
N PHE A 53 -20.15 -4.62 -34.77
CA PHE A 53 -21.54 -4.36 -34.37
C PHE A 53 -21.60 -3.24 -33.30
N PRO A 54 -22.64 -2.38 -33.28
CA PRO A 54 -23.73 -2.27 -34.25
C PRO A 54 -23.29 -1.61 -35.58
N ARG A 55 -24.10 -1.73 -36.63
CA ARG A 55 -23.75 -1.23 -37.98
C ARG A 55 -23.42 0.25 -38.02
N ASP A 56 -24.08 1.05 -37.18
CA ASP A 56 -23.88 2.50 -37.10
C ASP A 56 -22.46 2.88 -36.60
N ALA A 57 -21.79 1.98 -35.87
CA ALA A 57 -20.41 2.19 -35.45
C ALA A 57 -19.41 1.92 -36.58
N LEU A 58 -19.79 1.22 -37.65
CA LEU A 58 -18.85 0.79 -38.71
C LEU A 58 -18.28 1.97 -39.52
N ASP A 59 -18.98 3.10 -39.56
CA ASP A 59 -18.53 4.30 -40.27
C ASP A 59 -17.46 5.09 -39.48
N LEU A 60 -17.21 4.72 -38.22
CA LEU A 60 -16.24 5.38 -37.36
C LEU A 60 -14.78 4.98 -37.70
N PRO A 61 -13.83 5.91 -37.54
CA PRO A 61 -12.40 5.64 -37.73
C PRO A 61 -11.90 4.47 -36.87
N VAL A 62 -11.20 3.54 -37.53
CA VAL A 62 -10.55 2.39 -36.90
C VAL A 62 -9.16 2.80 -36.40
N LEU A 63 -8.92 2.56 -35.11
CA LEU A 63 -7.70 2.98 -34.39
C LEU A 63 -6.73 1.84 -34.10
N THR A 64 -7.18 0.59 -34.14
CA THR A 64 -6.32 -0.58 -33.89
C THR A 64 -6.20 -1.45 -35.13
N ALA A 65 -5.17 -2.29 -35.21
CA ALA A 65 -5.03 -3.32 -36.23
C ALA A 65 -4.31 -4.55 -35.65
N ALA A 66 -4.72 -5.75 -36.05
CA ALA A 66 -4.02 -6.98 -35.71
C ALA A 66 -2.64 -7.05 -36.39
N ARG A 67 -1.62 -7.54 -35.69
CA ARG A 67 -0.28 -7.80 -36.25
C ARG A 67 -0.16 -9.21 -36.84
N THR A 68 -1.18 -10.05 -36.67
CA THR A 68 -1.22 -11.46 -37.06
C THR A 68 -2.40 -11.72 -38.00
N ALA A 69 -2.29 -12.77 -38.83
CA ALA A 69 -3.37 -13.22 -39.71
C ALA A 69 -3.75 -14.67 -39.34
N PHE A 70 -4.98 -14.88 -38.89
CA PHE A 70 -5.44 -16.18 -38.38
C PHE A 70 -6.04 -17.04 -39.51
N THR A 71 -5.41 -18.19 -39.80
CA THR A 71 -5.83 -19.12 -40.86
C THR A 71 -6.38 -20.44 -40.33
N SER A 72 -5.91 -20.94 -39.19
CA SER A 72 -6.37 -22.14 -38.48
C SER A 72 -6.20 -22.01 -36.96
N SER A 73 -6.88 -22.85 -36.16
CA SER A 73 -6.74 -22.86 -34.69
C SER A 73 -5.30 -23.13 -34.22
N VAL A 74 -4.59 -24.04 -34.90
CA VAL A 74 -3.18 -24.38 -34.62
C VAL A 74 -2.23 -23.22 -34.96
N ASP A 75 -2.41 -22.58 -36.12
CA ASP A 75 -1.60 -21.41 -36.51
C ASP A 75 -1.81 -20.25 -35.53
N THR A 76 -3.05 -20.09 -35.07
CA THR A 76 -3.43 -19.08 -34.08
C THR A 76 -2.75 -19.35 -32.74
N HIS A 77 -2.70 -20.60 -32.28
CA HIS A 77 -1.99 -20.98 -31.05
C HIS A 77 -0.50 -20.68 -31.14
N LYS A 78 0.12 -21.02 -32.27
CA LYS A 78 1.55 -20.79 -32.51
C LYS A 78 1.91 -19.30 -32.50
N GLN A 79 1.18 -18.48 -33.26
CA GLN A 79 1.43 -17.03 -33.36
C GLN A 79 1.17 -16.31 -32.02
N VAL A 80 0.13 -16.71 -31.26
CA VAL A 80 -0.13 -16.16 -29.93
C VAL A 80 1.01 -16.51 -28.96
N ARG A 81 1.52 -17.75 -28.99
CA ARG A 81 2.68 -18.13 -28.17
C ARG A 81 3.94 -17.37 -28.55
N GLU A 82 4.22 -17.19 -29.84
CA GLU A 82 5.37 -16.42 -30.33
C GLU A 82 5.30 -14.93 -29.93
N ALA A 83 4.10 -14.32 -30.00
CA ALA A 83 3.88 -12.95 -29.58
C ALA A 83 4.00 -12.78 -28.05
N LEU A 84 3.44 -13.72 -27.26
CA LEU A 84 3.57 -13.71 -25.80
C LEU A 84 5.04 -13.94 -25.36
N ALA A 85 5.80 -14.78 -26.07
CA ALA A 85 7.21 -15.03 -25.79
C ALA A 85 8.11 -13.82 -26.11
N SER A 86 7.73 -12.99 -27.10
CA SER A 86 8.47 -11.78 -27.48
C SER A 86 8.03 -10.52 -26.72
N ALA A 87 7.07 -10.64 -25.79
CA ALA A 87 6.45 -9.52 -25.04
C ALA A 87 5.87 -8.40 -25.94
N ALA A 88 5.64 -8.69 -27.22
CA ALA A 88 5.08 -7.75 -28.16
C ALA A 88 3.54 -7.73 -28.06
N SER A 89 2.94 -6.55 -28.10
CA SER A 89 1.49 -6.43 -28.28
C SER A 89 1.07 -7.13 -29.58
N LEU A 90 0.00 -7.93 -29.53
CA LEU A 90 -0.61 -8.55 -30.72
C LEU A 90 -1.29 -7.53 -31.63
N TYR A 91 -1.48 -6.30 -31.13
CA TYR A 91 -2.20 -5.25 -31.83
C TYR A 91 -1.32 -4.01 -31.98
N HIS A 92 -1.59 -3.25 -33.03
CA HIS A 92 -1.03 -1.94 -33.28
C HIS A 92 -2.09 -0.87 -32.98
N LEU A 93 -1.72 0.18 -32.25
CA LEU A 93 -2.57 1.36 -32.01
C LEU A 93 -2.06 2.54 -32.85
N ASP A 94 -2.93 3.15 -33.65
CA ASP A 94 -2.63 4.33 -34.46
C ASP A 94 -2.69 5.59 -33.59
N ALA A 95 -1.55 5.95 -33.00
CA ALA A 95 -1.44 7.08 -32.08
C ALA A 95 -1.71 8.44 -32.75
N ASP A 96 -1.47 8.56 -34.06
CA ASP A 96 -1.69 9.81 -34.79
C ASP A 96 -3.18 10.04 -35.08
N LYS A 97 -3.91 8.99 -35.48
CA LYS A 97 -5.38 9.07 -35.57
C LYS A 97 -6.02 9.31 -34.21
N LEU A 98 -5.52 8.65 -33.15
CA LEU A 98 -6.02 8.85 -31.79
C LEU A 98 -5.85 10.31 -31.34
N ALA A 99 -4.67 10.91 -31.59
CA ALA A 99 -4.39 12.31 -31.30
C ALA A 99 -5.30 13.27 -32.10
N ALA A 100 -5.51 12.98 -33.39
CA ALA A 100 -6.37 13.79 -34.27
C ALA A 100 -7.84 13.81 -33.82
N LEU A 101 -8.34 12.72 -33.22
CA LEU A 101 -9.72 12.62 -32.75
C LEU A 101 -10.00 13.40 -31.47
N GLN A 102 -8.97 13.79 -30.71
CA GLN A 102 -9.08 14.50 -29.42
C GLN A 102 -10.14 13.88 -28.48
N PRO A 103 -9.96 12.62 -28.03
CA PRO A 103 -10.92 11.99 -27.12
C PRO A 103 -10.86 12.59 -25.71
N ASP A 104 -12.03 12.73 -25.10
CA ASP A 104 -12.20 13.04 -23.67
C ASP A 104 -12.19 11.75 -22.83
N VAL A 105 -12.75 10.66 -23.38
CA VAL A 105 -12.80 9.34 -22.75
C VAL A 105 -12.29 8.25 -23.71
N ILE A 106 -11.41 7.37 -23.22
CA ILE A 106 -10.94 6.19 -23.94
C ILE A 106 -11.35 4.93 -23.17
N LEU A 107 -12.13 4.06 -23.81
CA LEU A 107 -12.54 2.77 -23.27
C LEU A 107 -11.57 1.68 -23.73
N THR A 108 -10.99 0.95 -22.78
CA THR A 108 -10.06 -0.17 -23.03
C THR A 108 -10.22 -1.25 -21.96
N GLN A 109 -9.40 -2.30 -21.95
CA GLN A 109 -9.37 -3.32 -20.89
C GLN A 109 -7.94 -3.51 -20.36
N SER A 110 -7.82 -4.16 -19.20
CA SER A 110 -6.56 -4.60 -18.62
C SER A 110 -6.51 -6.10 -18.31
N THR A 111 -7.59 -6.85 -18.56
CA THR A 111 -7.70 -8.27 -18.19
C THR A 111 -6.96 -9.20 -19.14
N CYS A 112 -7.11 -9.04 -20.46
CA CYS A 112 -6.54 -9.97 -21.44
C CYS A 112 -5.62 -9.26 -22.45
N LYS A 113 -4.34 -9.65 -22.50
CA LYS A 113 -3.34 -9.16 -23.47
C LYS A 113 -3.45 -9.82 -24.85
N VAL A 114 -4.30 -10.84 -24.98
CA VAL A 114 -4.52 -11.59 -26.23
C VAL A 114 -5.73 -11.08 -26.99
N CYS A 115 -6.81 -10.72 -26.30
CA CYS A 115 -8.10 -10.36 -26.92
C CYS A 115 -8.28 -8.86 -27.21
N SER A 116 -7.32 -8.00 -26.84
CA SER A 116 -7.34 -6.58 -27.20
C SER A 116 -5.96 -5.95 -27.12
N ILE A 117 -5.86 -4.69 -27.55
CA ILE A 117 -4.71 -3.82 -27.26
C ILE A 117 -4.43 -3.77 -25.75
N ASP A 118 -3.16 -3.79 -25.37
CA ASP A 118 -2.73 -3.71 -23.97
C ASP A 118 -2.83 -2.29 -23.40
N LEU A 119 -3.11 -2.19 -22.10
CA LEU A 119 -3.30 -0.92 -21.40
C LEU A 119 -2.05 -0.01 -21.46
N ALA A 120 -0.85 -0.60 -21.39
CA ALA A 120 0.41 0.16 -21.40
C ALA A 120 0.59 0.93 -22.70
N SER A 121 0.31 0.30 -23.85
CA SER A 121 0.35 0.93 -25.18
C SER A 121 -0.66 2.09 -25.29
N VAL A 122 -1.85 1.96 -24.69
CA VAL A 122 -2.86 3.03 -24.67
C VAL A 122 -2.40 4.19 -23.78
N GLN A 123 -1.88 3.92 -22.59
CA GLN A 123 -1.36 4.93 -21.67
C GLN A 123 -0.19 5.69 -22.27
N GLN A 124 0.72 4.98 -22.94
CA GLN A 124 1.86 5.58 -23.65
C GLN A 124 1.39 6.50 -24.79
N ALA A 125 0.44 6.05 -25.62
CA ALA A 125 -0.09 6.87 -26.71
C ALA A 125 -0.77 8.17 -26.22
N VAL A 126 -1.49 8.11 -25.08
CA VAL A 126 -2.09 9.29 -24.44
C VAL A 126 -1.01 10.21 -23.86
N HIS A 127 0.01 9.64 -23.22
CA HIS A 127 1.13 10.42 -22.67
C HIS A 127 1.90 11.17 -23.78
N ASP A 128 2.18 10.50 -24.89
CA ASP A 128 2.85 11.08 -26.06
C ASP A 128 2.01 12.19 -26.73
N ASP A 129 0.69 12.06 -26.75
CA ASP A 129 -0.23 13.12 -27.22
C ASP A 129 -0.25 14.33 -26.27
N VAL A 130 -0.32 14.12 -24.96
CA VAL A 130 -0.25 15.20 -23.95
C VAL A 130 1.06 15.96 -24.06
N HIS A 131 2.18 15.26 -24.24
CA HIS A 131 3.49 15.87 -24.47
C HIS A 131 3.54 16.66 -25.78
N ARG A 132 3.00 16.11 -26.88
CA ARG A 132 2.91 16.85 -28.15
C ARG A 132 2.12 18.14 -28.01
N ARG A 133 0.98 18.12 -27.30
CA ARG A 133 0.13 19.31 -27.09
C ARG A 133 0.81 20.39 -26.24
N THR A 134 1.47 20.00 -25.14
CA THR A 134 2.19 20.95 -24.27
C THR A 134 3.42 21.57 -24.95
N THR A 135 4.08 20.83 -25.84
CA THR A 135 5.26 21.33 -26.56
C THR A 135 4.89 22.35 -27.65
N VAL A 136 3.74 22.15 -28.33
CA VAL A 136 3.23 23.08 -29.34
C VAL A 136 2.78 24.41 -28.70
N ASP A 137 2.06 24.38 -27.57
CA ASP A 137 1.63 25.60 -26.85
C ASP A 137 2.82 26.44 -26.35
N ARG A 138 3.93 25.79 -25.95
CA ARG A 138 5.16 26.48 -25.52
C ARG A 138 5.90 27.18 -26.67
N SER A 139 5.78 26.66 -27.89
CA SER A 139 6.40 27.25 -29.09
C SER A 139 5.67 28.50 -29.61
N MET A 140 4.39 28.68 -29.27
CA MET A 140 3.60 29.86 -29.65
C MET A 140 3.54 30.97 -28.59
N GLN A 141 3.98 30.71 -27.35
CA GLN A 141 4.06 31.73 -26.28
C GLN A 141 5.49 32.25 -26.10
N SER A 142 6.04 32.94 -27.10
CA SER A 142 7.28 33.74 -26.92
C SER A 142 7.05 35.24 -26.85
N ASN A 143 5.82 35.74 -27.00
CA ASN A 143 5.54 37.18 -26.96
C ASN A 143 4.16 37.51 -26.35
N THR A 144 4.01 37.36 -25.02
CA THR A 144 3.17 38.27 -24.18
C THR A 144 3.26 37.86 -22.72
N VAL A 145 3.72 38.78 -21.86
CA VAL A 145 3.66 38.65 -20.40
C VAL A 145 2.24 39.03 -19.97
N SER A 146 1.44 38.03 -19.57
CA SER A 146 0.23 38.26 -18.78
C SER A 146 0.09 37.19 -17.72
N SER A 147 0.12 37.64 -16.48
CA SER A 147 -0.02 36.87 -15.25
C SER A 147 -1.49 36.51 -15.00
N GLN A 148 -1.89 35.30 -15.37
CA GLN A 148 -3.02 34.57 -14.78
C GLN A 148 -2.86 33.07 -15.07
N PRO A 149 -3.04 32.17 -14.09
CA PRO A 149 -2.95 30.73 -14.33
C PRO A 149 -4.11 30.30 -15.22
N ALA A 150 -3.79 29.86 -16.44
CA ALA A 150 -4.77 29.22 -17.33
C ALA A 150 -5.31 27.96 -16.64
N LYS A 151 -6.64 27.87 -16.49
CA LYS A 151 -7.33 26.67 -16.03
C LYS A 151 -6.87 25.48 -16.88
N GLN A 152 -6.22 24.54 -16.22
CA GLN A 152 -5.71 23.30 -16.78
C GLN A 152 -6.86 22.52 -17.41
N LYS A 153 -6.82 22.35 -18.74
CA LYS A 153 -7.81 21.56 -19.51
C LYS A 153 -7.65 20.09 -19.08
N GLU A 154 -8.75 19.47 -18.69
CA GLU A 154 -8.81 18.12 -18.10
C GLU A 154 -8.05 17.07 -18.93
N LEU A 155 -7.34 16.18 -18.23
CA LEU A 155 -6.64 15.02 -18.81
C LEU A 155 -7.67 14.04 -19.40
N THR A 156 -7.41 13.50 -20.59
CA THR A 156 -8.20 12.43 -21.21
C THR A 156 -8.36 11.25 -20.23
N LYS A 157 -9.60 10.85 -19.95
CA LYS A 157 -9.94 9.78 -18.99
C LYS A 157 -9.86 8.41 -19.65
N ILE A 158 -9.03 7.52 -19.14
CA ILE A 158 -8.98 6.11 -19.57
C ILE A 158 -9.90 5.31 -18.64
N VAL A 159 -10.85 4.56 -19.21
CA VAL A 159 -11.79 3.70 -18.49
C VAL A 159 -11.56 2.25 -18.89
N THR A 160 -11.24 1.41 -17.91
CA THR A 160 -10.97 -0.02 -18.12
C THR A 160 -12.22 -0.85 -17.87
N CYS A 161 -12.71 -1.55 -18.89
CA CYS A 161 -13.85 -2.46 -18.85
C CYS A 161 -13.36 -3.90 -18.62
N ASN A 162 -13.49 -4.41 -17.40
CA ASN A 162 -12.96 -5.72 -17.00
C ASN A 162 -14.02 -6.55 -16.24
N PRO A 163 -15.07 -7.06 -16.91
CA PRO A 163 -16.04 -7.91 -16.25
C PRO A 163 -15.37 -9.20 -15.77
N THR A 164 -15.79 -9.71 -14.61
CA THR A 164 -15.29 -10.98 -14.05
C THR A 164 -16.40 -12.02 -13.84
N SER A 165 -17.64 -11.56 -13.75
CA SER A 165 -18.86 -12.36 -13.62
C SER A 165 -19.88 -11.99 -14.71
N LEU A 166 -20.93 -12.80 -14.85
CA LEU A 166 -22.08 -12.56 -15.72
C LEU A 166 -22.84 -11.30 -15.29
N VAL A 167 -22.96 -11.06 -13.98
CA VAL A 167 -23.55 -9.84 -13.42
C VAL A 167 -22.69 -8.62 -13.78
N ASP A 168 -21.36 -8.74 -13.73
CA ASP A 168 -20.48 -7.64 -14.13
C ASP A 168 -20.66 -7.27 -15.59
N ALA A 169 -20.75 -8.28 -16.46
CA ALA A 169 -20.93 -8.12 -17.90
C ALA A 169 -22.29 -7.49 -18.27
N LEU A 170 -23.34 -7.78 -17.51
CA LEU A 170 -24.72 -7.36 -17.81
C LEU A 170 -25.16 -6.07 -17.10
N ALA A 171 -24.66 -5.82 -15.88
CA ALA A 171 -25.15 -4.74 -15.03
C ALA A 171 -24.04 -3.76 -14.63
N THR A 172 -22.99 -4.24 -13.93
CA THR A 172 -21.93 -3.38 -13.37
C THR A 172 -21.27 -2.53 -14.45
N GLN A 173 -21.01 -3.12 -15.62
CA GLN A 173 -20.38 -2.41 -16.74
C GLN A 173 -21.27 -1.30 -17.32
N PHE A 174 -22.60 -1.46 -17.33
CA PHE A 174 -23.53 -0.41 -17.81
C PHE A 174 -23.59 0.77 -16.84
N CYS A 175 -23.54 0.53 -15.52
CA CYS A 175 -23.43 1.61 -14.53
C CYS A 175 -22.10 2.37 -14.69
N GLN A 176 -20.97 1.65 -14.79
CA GLN A 176 -19.64 2.25 -14.96
C GLN A 176 -19.53 3.09 -16.25
N LEU A 177 -20.07 2.58 -17.36
CA LEU A 177 -20.12 3.32 -18.62
C LEU A 177 -21.07 4.51 -18.52
N GLY A 178 -22.23 4.37 -17.87
CA GLY A 178 -23.16 5.47 -17.60
C GLY A 178 -22.49 6.62 -16.85
N ASP A 179 -21.77 6.32 -15.76
CA ASP A 179 -21.00 7.29 -14.98
C ASP A 179 -19.88 7.95 -15.81
N ALA A 180 -19.15 7.16 -16.59
CA ALA A 180 -18.05 7.65 -17.42
C ALA A 180 -18.52 8.57 -18.54
N LEU A 181 -19.72 8.33 -19.07
CA LEU A 181 -20.33 9.07 -20.17
C LEU A 181 -21.22 10.23 -19.71
N GLY A 182 -21.42 10.40 -18.39
CA GLY A 182 -22.27 11.46 -17.83
C GLY A 182 -23.78 11.18 -17.95
N VAL A 183 -24.17 9.92 -18.11
CA VAL A 183 -25.57 9.44 -18.19
C VAL A 183 -25.87 8.33 -17.17
N PRO A 184 -25.61 8.57 -15.87
CA PRO A 184 -25.72 7.53 -14.83
C PRO A 184 -27.12 6.92 -14.73
N GLN A 185 -28.17 7.74 -14.84
CA GLN A 185 -29.56 7.30 -14.76
C GLN A 185 -29.93 6.28 -15.85
N VAL A 186 -29.42 6.45 -17.07
CA VAL A 186 -29.65 5.51 -18.18
C VAL A 186 -28.85 4.23 -17.96
N GLY A 187 -27.61 4.36 -17.46
CA GLY A 187 -26.79 3.21 -17.07
C GLY A 187 -27.47 2.33 -16.01
N GLU A 188 -27.97 2.93 -14.93
CA GLU A 188 -28.69 2.24 -13.86
C GLU A 188 -29.99 1.60 -14.37
N SER A 189 -30.77 2.32 -15.19
CA SER A 189 -32.02 1.77 -15.75
C SER A 189 -31.77 0.54 -16.62
N MET A 190 -30.75 0.58 -17.49
CA MET A 190 -30.41 -0.55 -18.35
C MET A 190 -29.82 -1.72 -17.55
N ALA A 191 -29.01 -1.44 -16.53
CA ALA A 191 -28.49 -2.47 -15.64
C ALA A 191 -29.63 -3.22 -14.94
N GLN A 192 -30.64 -2.50 -14.45
CA GLN A 192 -31.82 -3.12 -13.83
C GLN A 192 -32.62 -3.97 -14.84
N GLU A 193 -32.85 -3.45 -16.05
CA GLU A 193 -33.55 -4.19 -17.12
C GLU A 193 -32.85 -5.53 -17.44
N HIS A 194 -31.53 -5.52 -17.53
CA HIS A 194 -30.74 -6.72 -17.79
C HIS A 194 -30.78 -7.73 -16.62
N LEU A 195 -30.74 -7.25 -15.37
CA LEU A 195 -30.86 -8.10 -14.18
C LEU A 195 -32.23 -8.74 -14.08
N ASP A 196 -33.29 -7.99 -14.36
CA ASP A 196 -34.66 -8.52 -14.37
C ASP A 196 -34.82 -9.61 -15.43
N LYS A 197 -34.23 -9.41 -16.62
CA LYS A 197 -34.23 -10.42 -17.69
C LYS A 197 -33.40 -11.65 -17.33
N LEU A 198 -32.25 -11.49 -16.68
CA LEU A 198 -31.45 -12.60 -16.17
C LEU A 198 -32.25 -13.46 -15.18
N GLN A 199 -32.85 -12.83 -14.17
CA GLN A 199 -33.68 -13.52 -13.18
C GLN A 199 -34.88 -14.23 -13.82
N GLN A 200 -35.51 -13.61 -14.84
CA GLN A 200 -36.58 -14.24 -15.60
C GLN A 200 -36.11 -15.54 -16.27
N LEU A 201 -34.93 -15.53 -16.90
CA LEU A 201 -34.38 -16.70 -17.59
C LEU A 201 -33.92 -17.79 -16.61
N GLU A 202 -33.32 -17.41 -15.47
CA GLU A 202 -32.96 -18.36 -14.40
C GLU A 202 -34.20 -19.05 -13.83
N HIS A 203 -35.29 -18.29 -13.60
CA HIS A 203 -36.55 -18.87 -13.15
C HIS A 203 -37.15 -19.81 -14.20
N GLN A 204 -37.04 -19.47 -15.49
CA GLN A 204 -37.46 -20.36 -16.58
C GLN A 204 -36.63 -21.65 -16.60
N ALA A 205 -35.31 -21.57 -16.43
CA ALA A 205 -34.41 -22.71 -16.35
C ALA A 205 -34.69 -23.60 -15.13
N ALA A 206 -34.92 -23.00 -13.96
CA ALA A 206 -35.25 -23.72 -12.72
C ALA A 206 -36.50 -24.58 -12.88
N ALA A 207 -37.53 -24.08 -13.57
CA ALA A 207 -38.75 -24.84 -13.85
C ALA A 207 -38.53 -26.10 -14.71
N PHE A 208 -37.44 -26.17 -15.47
CA PHE A 208 -37.01 -27.38 -16.18
C PHE A 208 -36.21 -28.32 -15.27
N VAL A 209 -35.29 -27.78 -14.47
CA VAL A 209 -34.46 -28.55 -13.53
C VAL A 209 -35.31 -29.26 -12.47
N ASP A 210 -36.37 -28.61 -11.98
CA ASP A 210 -37.33 -29.19 -11.01
C ASP A 210 -38.06 -30.43 -11.56
N LYS A 211 -38.08 -30.64 -12.87
CA LYS A 211 -38.58 -31.87 -13.51
C LYS A 211 -37.60 -33.05 -13.45
N GLY A 212 -36.44 -32.85 -12.81
CA GLY A 212 -35.51 -33.91 -12.41
C GLY A 212 -34.34 -34.18 -13.36
N TYR A 213 -34.08 -33.31 -14.35
CA TYR A 213 -32.97 -33.49 -15.29
C TYR A 213 -32.09 -32.24 -15.35
N LYS A 214 -30.78 -32.43 -15.14
CA LYS A 214 -29.76 -31.38 -15.20
C LYS A 214 -28.65 -31.84 -16.16
N PRO A 215 -28.56 -31.29 -17.38
CA PRO A 215 -27.63 -31.78 -18.41
C PRO A 215 -26.18 -31.41 -18.09
N ASN A 216 -25.25 -32.33 -18.34
CA ASN A 216 -23.81 -32.09 -18.27
C ASN A 216 -23.34 -31.43 -19.57
N VAL A 217 -22.83 -30.20 -19.45
CA VAL A 217 -22.49 -29.34 -20.58
C VAL A 217 -20.98 -29.15 -20.64
N LEU A 218 -20.40 -29.47 -21.79
CA LEU A 218 -19.00 -29.20 -22.10
C LEU A 218 -18.90 -27.94 -22.96
N MET A 219 -18.38 -26.86 -22.37
CA MET A 219 -18.18 -25.57 -23.06
C MET A 219 -16.75 -25.51 -23.62
N VAL A 220 -16.59 -25.52 -24.94
CA VAL A 220 -15.28 -25.56 -25.63
C VAL A 220 -14.97 -24.19 -26.23
N GLU A 221 -13.89 -23.56 -25.76
CA GLU A 221 -13.41 -22.25 -26.24
C GLU A 221 -12.19 -22.35 -27.17
N TRP A 222 -11.42 -23.44 -27.05
CA TRP A 222 -10.26 -23.73 -27.91
C TRP A 222 -10.11 -25.23 -28.14
N LEU A 223 -9.76 -25.63 -29.37
CA LEU A 223 -9.74 -27.05 -29.78
C LEU A 223 -8.44 -27.80 -29.43
N ASP A 224 -7.27 -27.17 -29.62
CA ASP A 224 -5.96 -27.78 -29.32
C ASP A 224 -4.90 -26.74 -28.86
N PRO A 225 -4.36 -26.85 -27.63
CA PRO A 225 -4.80 -27.75 -26.56
C PRO A 225 -6.25 -27.43 -26.14
N LEU A 226 -7.01 -28.44 -25.71
CA LEU A 226 -8.41 -28.28 -25.31
C LEU A 226 -8.51 -27.23 -24.19
N PHE A 227 -9.20 -26.13 -24.48
CA PHE A 227 -9.52 -25.11 -23.49
C PHE A 227 -11.03 -25.08 -23.27
N LEU A 228 -11.43 -25.34 -22.02
CA LEU A 228 -12.81 -25.41 -21.60
C LEU A 228 -13.21 -24.12 -20.88
N GLY A 229 -14.39 -23.60 -21.18
CA GLY A 229 -14.96 -22.39 -20.56
C GLY A 229 -15.47 -22.60 -19.14
N THR A 230 -14.60 -23.09 -18.27
CA THR A 230 -14.92 -23.60 -16.92
C THR A 230 -14.97 -22.51 -15.84
N LYS A 231 -14.76 -21.24 -16.19
CA LYS A 231 -14.61 -20.14 -15.23
C LYS A 231 -15.29 -18.85 -15.72
N GLY A 232 -15.54 -17.93 -14.80
CA GLY A 232 -16.17 -16.64 -15.07
C GLY A 232 -17.59 -16.78 -15.61
N TRP A 233 -18.02 -15.80 -16.41
CA TRP A 233 -19.38 -15.78 -16.96
C TRP A 233 -19.72 -16.97 -17.86
N MET A 234 -18.73 -17.68 -18.41
CA MET A 234 -18.95 -18.87 -19.24
C MET A 234 -19.47 -20.06 -18.42
N ARG A 235 -19.00 -20.20 -17.17
CA ARG A 235 -19.60 -21.12 -16.20
C ARG A 235 -20.97 -20.62 -15.77
N GLU A 236 -21.04 -19.35 -15.36
CA GLU A 236 -22.26 -18.78 -14.78
C GLU A 236 -23.43 -18.80 -15.77
N ILE A 237 -23.21 -18.59 -17.07
CA ILE A 237 -24.27 -18.66 -18.09
C ILE A 237 -24.80 -20.09 -18.28
N VAL A 238 -23.94 -21.11 -18.16
CA VAL A 238 -24.35 -22.52 -18.22
C VAL A 238 -25.15 -22.89 -16.97
N GLU A 239 -24.69 -22.44 -15.80
CA GLU A 239 -25.36 -22.67 -14.52
C GLU A 239 -26.72 -21.94 -14.45
N ALA A 240 -26.79 -20.69 -14.93
CA ALA A 240 -28.01 -19.91 -15.06
C ALA A 240 -29.01 -20.54 -16.06
N ALA A 241 -28.50 -21.21 -17.10
CA ALA A 241 -29.32 -22.00 -18.02
C ALA A 241 -29.82 -23.32 -17.40
N GLY A 242 -29.44 -23.65 -16.16
CA GLY A 242 -29.81 -24.89 -15.49
C GLY A 242 -28.97 -26.10 -15.92
N GLY A 243 -27.80 -25.90 -16.51
CA GLY A 243 -26.83 -26.95 -16.84
C GLY A 243 -25.81 -27.21 -15.72
N GLN A 244 -25.06 -28.30 -15.84
CA GLN A 244 -23.88 -28.59 -15.01
C GLN A 244 -22.64 -28.60 -15.89
N ILE A 245 -21.70 -27.70 -15.62
CA ILE A 245 -20.47 -27.61 -16.43
C ILE A 245 -19.53 -28.80 -16.17
N VAL A 246 -18.94 -29.31 -17.24
CA VAL A 246 -17.93 -30.37 -17.20
C VAL A 246 -16.54 -29.76 -17.23
N ASP A 247 -15.82 -29.87 -16.10
CA ASP A 247 -14.53 -29.21 -15.91
C ASP A 247 -13.32 -29.97 -16.46
N THR A 248 -13.49 -31.28 -16.71
CA THR A 248 -12.46 -32.18 -17.23
C THR A 248 -13.11 -33.26 -18.10
N LEU A 249 -12.34 -33.82 -19.03
CA LEU A 249 -12.75 -34.93 -19.89
C LEU A 249 -11.94 -36.18 -19.50
N GLU A 250 -12.28 -36.81 -18.36
CA GLU A 250 -11.70 -38.10 -17.93
C GLU A 250 -12.51 -39.28 -18.46
N ARG A 251 -11.88 -40.47 -18.60
CA ARG A 251 -12.57 -41.70 -19.02
C ARG A 251 -13.72 -42.05 -18.06
N GLY A 252 -14.95 -41.96 -18.54
CA GLY A 252 -16.17 -42.29 -17.80
C GLY A 252 -17.02 -41.11 -17.33
N GLN A 253 -16.63 -39.86 -17.66
CA GLN A 253 -17.50 -38.70 -17.48
C GLN A 253 -18.51 -38.60 -18.62
N HIS A 254 -19.80 -38.63 -18.28
CA HIS A 254 -20.90 -38.49 -19.23
C HIS A 254 -21.11 -37.03 -19.60
N VAL A 255 -21.17 -36.73 -20.90
CA VAL A 255 -21.45 -35.39 -21.43
C VAL A 255 -22.75 -35.45 -22.22
N ASP A 256 -23.73 -34.63 -21.86
CA ASP A 256 -25.04 -34.60 -22.53
C ASP A 256 -25.03 -33.62 -23.71
N VAL A 257 -24.39 -32.46 -23.54
CA VAL A 257 -24.34 -31.39 -24.55
C VAL A 257 -22.93 -30.82 -24.65
N VAL A 258 -22.44 -30.63 -25.88
CA VAL A 258 -21.19 -29.91 -26.17
C VAL A 258 -21.51 -28.62 -26.89
N VAL A 259 -21.03 -27.51 -26.37
CA VAL A 259 -21.14 -26.20 -27.01
C VAL A 259 -19.75 -25.74 -27.41
N VAL A 260 -19.50 -25.73 -28.72
CA VAL A 260 -18.24 -25.31 -29.33
C VAL A 260 -18.34 -23.83 -29.70
N ALA A 261 -17.79 -22.98 -28.83
CA ALA A 261 -17.87 -21.53 -28.87
C ALA A 261 -16.47 -20.90 -29.09
N LEU A 262 -15.86 -21.21 -30.23
CA LEU A 262 -14.51 -20.72 -30.53
C LEU A 262 -14.49 -19.22 -30.82
N CYS A 263 -13.45 -18.55 -30.32
CA CYS A 263 -13.17 -17.16 -30.66
C CYS A 263 -12.38 -17.07 -31.99
N GLY A 264 -12.76 -16.16 -32.89
CA GLY A 264 -12.02 -15.87 -34.12
C GLY A 264 -12.25 -16.81 -35.31
N LEU A 265 -13.06 -17.86 -35.16
CA LEU A 265 -13.43 -18.79 -36.24
C LEU A 265 -14.93 -18.70 -36.57
N THR A 266 -15.26 -18.75 -37.85
CA THR A 266 -16.65 -18.81 -38.33
C THR A 266 -17.22 -20.21 -38.14
N LEU A 267 -18.55 -20.33 -37.99
CA LEU A 267 -19.26 -21.61 -37.84
C LEU A 267 -18.80 -22.68 -38.86
N ASP A 268 -18.66 -22.30 -40.13
CA ASP A 268 -18.24 -23.21 -41.22
C ASP A 268 -16.80 -23.72 -41.06
N LYS A 269 -15.90 -22.87 -40.55
CA LYS A 269 -14.50 -23.24 -40.34
C LYS A 269 -14.36 -24.15 -39.12
N THR A 270 -15.10 -23.87 -38.07
CA THR A 270 -15.17 -24.72 -36.87
C THR A 270 -15.69 -26.12 -37.22
N GLU A 271 -16.75 -26.20 -38.02
CA GLU A 271 -17.28 -27.45 -38.54
C GLU A 271 -16.23 -28.21 -39.36
N GLN A 272 -15.53 -27.51 -40.27
CA GLN A 272 -14.46 -28.11 -41.07
C GLN A 272 -13.31 -28.67 -40.20
N GLU A 273 -12.84 -27.94 -39.18
CA GLU A 273 -11.77 -28.42 -38.30
C GLU A 273 -12.19 -29.66 -37.48
N LEU A 274 -13.45 -29.73 -37.04
CA LEU A 274 -14.02 -30.88 -36.34
C LEU A 274 -14.17 -32.11 -37.26
N VAL A 275 -14.59 -31.93 -38.53
CA VAL A 275 -14.69 -33.01 -39.52
C VAL A 275 -13.31 -33.56 -39.89
N GLU A 276 -12.34 -32.67 -40.10
CA GLU A 276 -11.00 -33.05 -40.54
C GLU A 276 -10.14 -33.67 -39.42
N GLY A 277 -10.64 -33.71 -38.19
CA GLY A 277 -9.92 -34.26 -37.04
C GLY A 277 -8.68 -33.46 -36.66
N ARG A 278 -8.66 -32.15 -36.98
CA ARG A 278 -7.59 -31.21 -36.56
C ARG A 278 -7.78 -30.78 -35.11
N VAL A 279 -8.11 -31.74 -34.26
CA VAL A 279 -8.46 -31.59 -32.84
C VAL A 279 -7.74 -32.67 -32.05
N GLY A 280 -7.37 -32.38 -30.79
CA GLY A 280 -6.60 -33.32 -29.97
C GLY A 280 -7.35 -34.61 -29.61
N ASP A 281 -6.66 -35.54 -28.95
CA ASP A 281 -7.15 -36.88 -28.54
C ASP A 281 -8.45 -36.88 -27.71
N TRP A 282 -8.85 -35.71 -27.17
CA TRP A 282 -10.08 -35.53 -26.41
C TRP A 282 -11.34 -35.73 -27.26
N TRP A 283 -11.28 -35.45 -28.57
CA TRP A 283 -12.45 -35.53 -29.46
C TRP A 283 -12.86 -36.97 -29.72
N GLU A 284 -11.90 -37.86 -30.01
CA GLU A 284 -12.14 -39.31 -30.11
C GLU A 284 -12.63 -39.85 -28.75
N THR A 285 -12.02 -39.39 -27.66
CA THR A 285 -12.37 -39.79 -26.29
C THR A 285 -13.82 -39.44 -25.93
N LEU A 286 -14.32 -38.29 -26.38
CA LEU A 286 -15.70 -37.84 -26.19
C LEU A 286 -16.67 -38.70 -27.02
N LEU A 287 -16.40 -38.87 -28.32
CA LEU A 287 -17.24 -39.65 -29.24
C LEU A 287 -17.36 -41.13 -28.82
N ASP A 288 -16.30 -41.70 -28.23
CA ASP A 288 -16.29 -43.07 -27.71
C ASP A 288 -17.12 -43.24 -26.41
N GLN A 289 -17.37 -42.17 -25.66
CA GLN A 289 -17.89 -42.24 -24.29
C GLN A 289 -19.30 -41.68 -24.11
N SER A 290 -19.76 -40.80 -24.99
CA SER A 290 -21.07 -40.14 -24.85
C SER A 290 -21.67 -39.83 -26.22
N ASP A 291 -22.97 -40.12 -26.37
CA ASP A 291 -23.76 -39.69 -27.53
C ASP A 291 -24.23 -38.23 -27.30
N ALA A 292 -23.26 -37.32 -27.21
CA ALA A 292 -23.49 -35.93 -26.84
C ALA A 292 -24.04 -35.12 -28.02
N ILE A 293 -24.98 -34.21 -27.75
CA ILE A 293 -25.47 -33.26 -28.75
C ILE A 293 -24.42 -32.15 -28.92
N VAL A 294 -23.87 -32.00 -30.12
CA VAL A 294 -22.82 -31.02 -30.41
C VAL A 294 -23.40 -29.80 -31.13
N TYR A 295 -23.34 -28.65 -30.47
CA TYR A 295 -23.69 -27.35 -31.05
C TYR A 295 -22.43 -26.55 -31.37
N ILE A 296 -22.32 -26.06 -32.60
CA ILE A 296 -21.32 -25.08 -33.00
C ILE A 296 -22.01 -23.72 -32.97
N VAL A 297 -21.44 -22.77 -32.24
CA VAL A 297 -22.03 -21.44 -32.04
C VAL A 297 -21.02 -20.35 -32.37
N ASP A 298 -21.51 -19.14 -32.67
CA ASP A 298 -20.63 -17.97 -32.81
C ASP A 298 -20.13 -17.52 -31.43
N GLY A 299 -19.01 -18.11 -31.00
CA GLY A 299 -18.37 -17.81 -29.72
C GLY A 299 -17.92 -16.36 -29.62
N THR A 300 -17.45 -15.77 -30.73
CA THR A 300 -16.94 -14.39 -30.78
C THR A 300 -18.04 -13.39 -30.46
N SER A 301 -19.21 -13.55 -31.04
CA SER A 301 -20.33 -12.62 -30.89
C SER A 301 -21.16 -12.85 -29.64
N MET A 302 -21.38 -14.12 -29.26
CA MET A 302 -22.45 -14.49 -28.33
C MET A 302 -21.97 -14.87 -26.93
N PHE A 303 -20.73 -15.37 -26.78
CA PHE A 303 -20.26 -15.93 -25.51
C PHE A 303 -19.00 -15.25 -24.96
N THR A 304 -18.08 -14.84 -25.83
CA THR A 304 -16.79 -14.26 -25.42
C THR A 304 -16.85 -12.74 -25.22
N ARG A 305 -17.85 -12.05 -25.77
CA ARG A 305 -18.04 -10.60 -25.61
C ARG A 305 -19.02 -10.29 -24.48
N PRO A 306 -18.58 -9.61 -23.41
CA PRO A 306 -19.43 -9.24 -22.28
C PRO A 306 -20.36 -8.07 -22.65
N THR A 307 -21.47 -8.40 -23.28
CA THR A 307 -22.49 -7.43 -23.73
C THR A 307 -23.87 -7.99 -23.40
N ARG A 308 -24.92 -7.18 -23.60
CA ARG A 308 -26.32 -7.63 -23.45
C ARG A 308 -26.66 -8.87 -24.29
N ARG A 309 -25.88 -9.21 -25.33
CA ARG A 309 -26.06 -10.43 -26.13
C ARG A 309 -25.89 -11.72 -25.33
N LEU A 310 -25.21 -11.67 -24.18
CA LEU A 310 -25.17 -12.81 -23.24
C LEU A 310 -26.56 -13.22 -22.76
N LEU A 311 -27.53 -12.29 -22.65
CA LEU A 311 -28.92 -12.65 -22.34
C LEU A 311 -29.59 -13.43 -23.48
N VAL A 312 -29.26 -13.10 -24.73
CA VAL A 312 -29.75 -13.82 -25.92
C VAL A 312 -29.11 -15.21 -25.98
N ALA A 313 -27.81 -15.31 -25.67
CA ALA A 313 -27.10 -16.58 -25.56
C ALA A 313 -27.67 -17.45 -24.43
N LEU A 314 -28.00 -16.85 -23.28
CA LEU A 314 -28.62 -17.54 -22.15
C LEU A 314 -30.01 -18.07 -22.51
N GLU A 315 -30.86 -17.23 -23.13
CA GLU A 315 -32.20 -17.64 -23.58
C GLU A 315 -32.12 -18.80 -24.59
N TRP A 316 -31.18 -18.73 -25.54
CA TRP A 316 -30.93 -19.83 -26.46
C TRP A 316 -30.45 -21.08 -25.72
N LEU A 317 -29.52 -20.95 -24.77
CA LEU A 317 -28.95 -22.06 -24.03
C LEU A 317 -30.01 -22.78 -23.17
N VAL A 318 -30.93 -22.05 -22.54
CA VAL A 318 -32.07 -22.63 -21.80
C VAL A 318 -32.87 -23.58 -22.70
N HIS A 319 -33.20 -23.17 -23.94
CA HIS A 319 -33.91 -24.03 -24.87
C HIS A 319 -33.03 -25.14 -25.46
N ALA A 320 -31.75 -24.89 -25.73
CA ALA A 320 -30.82 -25.89 -26.27
C ALA A 320 -30.56 -27.04 -25.29
N LEU A 321 -30.53 -26.75 -23.99
CA LEU A 321 -30.28 -27.72 -22.91
C LEU A 321 -31.53 -28.53 -22.54
N HIS A 322 -32.68 -27.88 -22.43
CA HIS A 322 -33.89 -28.51 -21.89
C HIS A 322 -34.91 -28.92 -22.95
N GLU A 323 -34.84 -28.33 -24.15
CA GLU A 323 -35.79 -28.58 -25.25
C GLU A 323 -35.12 -28.63 -26.65
N PRO A 324 -34.14 -29.53 -26.89
CA PRO A 324 -33.34 -29.58 -28.13
C PRO A 324 -34.17 -29.83 -29.41
N GLY A 325 -35.42 -30.31 -29.28
CA GLY A 325 -36.35 -30.53 -30.39
C GLY A 325 -37.40 -29.44 -30.61
N SER A 326 -37.39 -28.37 -29.80
CA SER A 326 -38.46 -27.35 -29.82
C SER A 326 -38.55 -26.60 -31.16
N ILE A 327 -39.78 -26.20 -31.53
CA ILE A 327 -40.03 -25.35 -32.68
C ILE A 327 -39.35 -23.98 -32.49
N TRP A 328 -39.27 -23.51 -31.24
CA TRP A 328 -38.59 -22.26 -30.89
C TRP A 328 -37.11 -22.32 -31.27
N LEU A 329 -36.39 -23.36 -30.86
CA LEU A 329 -34.96 -23.49 -31.15
C LEU A 329 -34.70 -23.52 -32.67
N LYS A 330 -35.51 -24.28 -33.42
CA LYS A 330 -35.43 -24.38 -34.89
C LYS A 330 -35.70 -23.06 -35.62
N ASN A 331 -36.54 -22.20 -35.05
CA ASN A 331 -36.88 -20.89 -35.61
C ASN A 331 -36.05 -19.75 -35.00
N SER A 332 -35.09 -20.07 -34.11
CA SER A 332 -34.26 -19.07 -33.46
C SER A 332 -33.36 -18.37 -34.49
N THR A 333 -33.18 -17.06 -34.32
CA THR A 333 -32.23 -16.27 -35.11
C THR A 333 -30.81 -16.32 -34.55
N PHE A 334 -30.59 -17.09 -33.47
CA PHE A 334 -29.29 -17.28 -32.86
C PHE A 334 -28.34 -18.02 -33.83
N PRO A 335 -27.08 -17.57 -33.98
CA PRO A 335 -26.13 -18.15 -34.91
C PRO A 335 -25.55 -19.48 -34.37
N TYR A 336 -26.24 -20.59 -34.67
CA TYR A 336 -25.78 -21.94 -34.33
C TYR A 336 -25.91 -22.93 -35.49
N LYS A 337 -25.12 -24.01 -35.41
CA LYS A 337 -25.24 -25.21 -36.24
C LYS A 337 -25.25 -26.44 -35.34
N LEU A 338 -26.07 -27.42 -35.70
CA LEU A 338 -26.02 -28.74 -35.09
C LEU A 338 -25.00 -29.59 -35.86
N PHE A 339 -23.98 -30.09 -35.18
CA PHE A 339 -22.93 -30.89 -35.81
C PHE A 339 -23.32 -32.36 -35.88
N ASP A 340 -23.19 -32.95 -37.06
CA ASP A 340 -23.41 -34.38 -37.27
C ASP A 340 -22.12 -35.16 -36.97
N THR A 341 -22.10 -35.84 -35.82
CA THR A 341 -20.95 -36.63 -35.34
C THR A 341 -20.61 -37.81 -36.26
N SER A 342 -21.53 -38.23 -37.14
CA SER A 342 -21.28 -39.30 -38.12
C SER A 342 -20.33 -38.89 -39.27
N LEU A 343 -20.08 -37.59 -39.44
CA LEU A 343 -19.20 -37.05 -40.49
C LEU A 343 -17.70 -37.22 -40.17
N VAL A 344 -17.34 -37.58 -38.95
CA VAL A 344 -15.94 -37.76 -38.53
C VAL A 344 -15.42 -39.09 -39.08
N THR A 345 -14.55 -39.03 -40.10
CA THR A 345 -13.97 -40.25 -40.69
C THR A 345 -12.95 -40.89 -39.76
N SER A 346 -13.25 -42.09 -39.27
CA SER A 346 -12.32 -42.93 -38.50
C SER A 346 -11.13 -43.36 -39.37
N GLY A 347 -10.05 -42.58 -39.38
CA GLY A 347 -8.78 -43.03 -39.95
C GLY A 347 -7.87 -42.00 -40.63
N SER A 348 -8.20 -40.71 -40.68
CA SER A 348 -7.28 -39.72 -41.27
C SER A 348 -6.18 -39.32 -40.28
N LYS A 349 -5.22 -40.22 -40.06
CA LYS A 349 -3.94 -39.86 -39.45
C LYS A 349 -3.16 -39.00 -40.45
N ALA A 350 -3.23 -37.68 -40.31
CA ALA A 350 -2.10 -36.84 -40.65
C ALA A 350 -0.99 -37.12 -39.61
N LYS A 351 -0.34 -38.29 -39.75
CA LYS A 351 0.83 -38.67 -38.96
C LYS A 351 1.98 -37.75 -39.37
N GLU A 352 2.30 -36.78 -38.54
CA GLU A 352 3.65 -36.21 -38.55
C GLU A 352 4.66 -37.34 -38.31
N LYS A 353 5.60 -37.45 -39.23
CA LYS A 353 6.66 -38.46 -39.24
C LYS A 353 7.65 -38.08 -38.14
N LYS A 354 7.64 -38.79 -36.99
CA LYS A 354 8.68 -38.61 -35.95
C LYS A 354 10.07 -38.75 -36.60
N SER A 355 10.95 -37.77 -36.37
CA SER A 355 12.29 -37.71 -36.95
C SER A 355 13.16 -38.88 -36.47
N ALA A 356 14.15 -39.26 -37.27
CA ALA A 356 15.10 -40.34 -36.95
C ALA A 356 15.84 -40.11 -35.62
N GLU A 357 16.03 -38.85 -35.23
CA GLU A 357 16.67 -38.42 -33.97
C GLU A 357 15.84 -38.83 -32.74
N MET A 358 14.51 -38.83 -32.83
CA MET A 358 13.63 -39.16 -31.70
C MET A 358 13.64 -40.66 -31.36
N LEU A 359 13.92 -41.51 -32.36
CA LEU A 359 14.09 -42.97 -32.19
C LEU A 359 15.42 -43.34 -31.52
N GLU A 360 16.47 -42.56 -31.77
CA GLU A 360 17.81 -42.77 -31.22
C GLU A 360 17.88 -42.42 -29.72
N ILE A 361 17.15 -41.37 -29.31
CA ILE A 361 17.02 -40.94 -27.90
C ILE A 361 16.29 -41.99 -27.04
N GLU A 362 15.22 -42.62 -27.55
CA GLU A 362 14.48 -43.65 -26.82
C GLU A 362 15.33 -44.90 -26.53
N GLU A 363 16.26 -45.24 -27.42
CA GLU A 363 17.14 -46.40 -27.29
C GLU A 363 18.27 -46.14 -26.28
N LEU A 364 18.86 -44.94 -26.31
CA LEU A 364 19.81 -44.45 -25.30
C LEU A 364 19.20 -44.36 -23.90
N HIS A 365 17.97 -43.87 -23.78
CA HIS A 365 17.25 -43.82 -22.50
C HIS A 365 17.05 -45.21 -21.90
N ARG A 366 16.72 -46.20 -22.76
CA ARG A 366 16.47 -47.59 -22.34
C ARG A 366 17.75 -48.27 -21.86
N ALA A 367 18.88 -48.04 -22.54
CA ALA A 367 20.19 -48.55 -22.14
C ALA A 367 20.71 -47.93 -20.83
N ALA A 368 20.50 -46.62 -20.62
CA ALA A 368 20.87 -45.93 -19.39
C ALA A 368 20.07 -46.44 -18.18
N CYS A 369 18.78 -46.74 -18.37
CA CYS A 369 17.93 -47.35 -17.35
C CYS A 369 18.35 -48.79 -16.98
N SER A 370 18.80 -49.61 -17.95
CA SER A 370 19.28 -50.97 -17.66
C SER A 370 20.61 -51.00 -16.92
N ASN A 371 21.45 -49.98 -17.14
CA ASN A 371 22.77 -49.85 -16.50
C ASN A 371 22.74 -49.10 -15.15
N GLN A 372 21.55 -48.79 -14.62
CA GLN A 372 21.36 -48.06 -13.35
C GLN A 372 22.08 -46.71 -13.29
N GLN A 373 22.25 -46.06 -14.43
CA GLN A 373 22.88 -44.74 -14.49
C GLN A 373 21.88 -43.67 -14.06
N ALA A 374 22.28 -42.76 -13.17
CA ALA A 374 21.43 -41.67 -12.68
C ALA A 374 20.87 -40.79 -13.81
N MET A 375 21.72 -40.52 -14.80
CA MET A 375 21.47 -39.64 -15.94
C MET A 375 22.24 -40.16 -17.15
N TYR A 376 21.81 -39.78 -18.36
CA TYR A 376 22.58 -39.91 -19.60
C TYR A 376 22.47 -38.60 -20.38
N THR A 377 23.45 -38.29 -21.21
CA THR A 377 23.45 -37.06 -22.01
C THR A 377 22.84 -37.32 -23.37
N ASP A 378 21.81 -36.55 -23.72
CA ASP A 378 21.18 -36.59 -25.03
C ASP A 378 22.18 -36.08 -26.09
N PRO A 379 22.58 -36.90 -27.08
CA PRO A 379 23.57 -36.50 -28.08
C PRO A 379 23.06 -35.44 -29.07
N ALA A 380 21.75 -35.25 -29.21
CA ALA A 380 21.19 -34.22 -30.09
C ALA A 380 21.17 -32.83 -29.43
N THR A 381 20.89 -32.77 -28.13
CA THR A 381 20.67 -31.51 -27.40
C THR A 381 21.76 -31.17 -26.39
N GLY A 382 22.59 -32.15 -26.00
CA GLY A 382 23.65 -31.99 -25.00
C GLY A 382 23.17 -31.94 -23.55
N TYR A 383 21.87 -32.12 -23.29
CA TYR A 383 21.28 -32.08 -21.94
C TYR A 383 21.39 -33.43 -21.21
N SER A 384 21.58 -33.38 -19.89
CA SER A 384 21.54 -34.55 -19.02
C SER A 384 20.10 -34.94 -18.69
N VAL A 385 19.67 -36.11 -19.13
CA VAL A 385 18.33 -36.65 -18.95
C VAL A 385 18.34 -37.70 -17.84
N MET A 386 17.51 -37.52 -16.81
CA MET A 386 17.37 -38.46 -15.69
C MET A 386 16.69 -39.78 -16.11
N THR A 387 17.19 -40.90 -15.58
CA THR A 387 16.63 -42.23 -15.88
C THR A 387 15.51 -42.62 -14.93
N ALA A 388 14.67 -43.57 -15.34
CA ALA A 388 13.60 -44.11 -14.49
C ALA A 388 14.11 -44.78 -13.19
N TYR A 389 15.40 -45.12 -13.10
CA TYR A 389 16.02 -45.71 -11.91
C TYR A 389 16.13 -44.71 -10.75
N ILE A 390 16.60 -43.48 -11.01
CA ILE A 390 16.76 -42.47 -9.95
C ILE A 390 15.42 -41.97 -9.41
N LEU A 391 14.39 -41.99 -10.25
CA LEU A 391 13.01 -41.72 -9.85
C LEU A 391 12.46 -42.79 -8.90
N LYS A 392 12.98 -44.03 -8.94
CA LYS A 392 12.58 -45.14 -8.09
C LYS A 392 13.25 -45.08 -6.71
N GLU A 393 14.47 -44.57 -6.63
CA GLU A 393 15.22 -44.38 -5.37
C GLU A 393 14.65 -43.22 -4.53
N ARG A 394 14.10 -42.18 -5.18
CA ARG A 394 13.43 -41.05 -4.52
C ARG A 394 12.03 -41.36 -3.95
N GLN A 395 11.50 -42.57 -4.13
CA GLN A 395 10.11 -42.94 -3.77
C GLN A 395 9.87 -43.37 -2.30
N GLY A 396 10.89 -43.33 -1.43
CA GLY A 396 10.81 -43.84 -0.06
C GLY A 396 10.36 -42.87 1.05
N LEU A 397 9.96 -41.62 0.78
CA LEU A 397 9.77 -40.60 1.83
C LEU A 397 8.36 -39.98 1.83
N ASN A 398 7.63 -40.20 2.93
CA ASN A 398 6.24 -39.75 3.12
C ASN A 398 6.11 -38.31 3.66
N GLU A 399 7.21 -37.60 3.93
CA GLU A 399 7.21 -36.24 4.49
C GLU A 399 7.37 -35.15 3.40
N LEU A 400 6.57 -34.09 3.51
CA LEU A 400 6.52 -32.95 2.57
C LEU A 400 6.84 -31.64 3.30
N SER A 401 7.85 -30.92 2.84
CA SER A 401 8.27 -29.61 3.36
C SER A 401 7.95 -28.52 2.34
N VAL A 402 7.27 -27.46 2.78
CA VAL A 402 6.97 -26.29 1.94
C VAL A 402 7.94 -25.16 2.29
N VAL A 403 8.67 -24.68 1.30
CA VAL A 403 9.67 -23.61 1.44
C VAL A 403 9.08 -22.33 0.88
N PHE A 404 9.01 -21.29 1.71
CA PHE A 404 8.57 -19.97 1.27
C PHE A 404 9.66 -19.32 0.41
N TRP A 405 9.37 -19.17 -0.87
CA TRP A 405 10.31 -18.79 -1.91
C TRP A 405 10.05 -17.35 -2.37
N SER A 406 10.90 -16.42 -1.99
CA SER A 406 10.80 -15.02 -2.45
C SER A 406 11.62 -14.77 -3.73
N GLY A 407 12.41 -15.75 -4.18
CA GLY A 407 13.31 -15.64 -5.33
C GLY A 407 14.62 -14.91 -5.05
N GLY A 408 14.84 -14.50 -3.80
CA GLY A 408 16.05 -13.82 -3.38
C GLY A 408 17.04 -14.70 -2.62
N LYS A 409 18.13 -14.05 -2.20
CA LYS A 409 19.27 -14.66 -1.49
C LYS A 409 18.86 -15.39 -0.21
N ASP A 410 17.92 -14.85 0.55
CA ASP A 410 17.56 -15.37 1.88
C ASP A 410 16.76 -16.68 1.78
N SER A 411 15.82 -16.77 0.84
CA SER A 411 15.11 -18.01 0.52
C SER A 411 16.04 -19.08 -0.05
N PHE A 412 17.05 -18.68 -0.84
CA PHE A 412 18.05 -19.60 -1.40
C PHE A 412 18.98 -20.16 -0.31
N LEU A 413 19.46 -19.31 0.60
CA LEU A 413 20.27 -19.72 1.75
C LEU A 413 19.47 -20.61 2.71
N ALA A 414 18.20 -20.31 2.95
CA ALA A 414 17.32 -21.15 3.77
C ALA A 414 17.11 -22.54 3.16
N LEU A 415 16.91 -22.62 1.84
CA LEU A 415 16.82 -23.88 1.12
C LEU A 415 18.14 -24.67 1.22
N SER A 416 19.28 -24.03 0.97
CA SER A 416 20.58 -24.71 1.04
C SER A 416 20.92 -25.20 2.46
N ALA A 417 20.65 -24.38 3.48
CA ALA A 417 20.84 -24.77 4.87
C ALA A 417 19.98 -25.99 5.25
N LEU A 418 18.78 -26.11 4.67
CA LEU A 418 17.93 -27.29 4.84
C LEU A 418 18.59 -28.54 4.23
N TYR A 419 19.11 -28.47 3.01
CA TYR A 419 19.85 -29.56 2.37
C TYR A 419 21.08 -29.99 3.19
N GLU A 420 21.87 -29.03 3.68
CA GLU A 420 23.05 -29.29 4.49
C GLU A 420 22.71 -29.95 5.83
N THR A 421 21.64 -29.50 6.50
CA THR A 421 21.22 -30.06 7.79
C THR A 421 20.81 -31.52 7.65
N TYR A 422 19.99 -31.85 6.64
CA TYR A 422 19.57 -33.23 6.41
C TYR A 422 20.72 -34.14 5.95
N ALA A 423 21.66 -33.61 5.17
CA ALA A 423 22.88 -34.33 4.79
C ALA A 423 23.80 -34.60 5.99
N ALA A 424 23.95 -33.65 6.91
CA ALA A 424 24.74 -33.80 8.13
C ALA A 424 24.11 -34.80 9.11
N GLU A 425 22.78 -34.80 9.22
CA GLU A 425 22.03 -35.74 10.08
C GLU A 425 21.86 -37.15 9.46
N GLN A 426 22.37 -37.39 8.25
CA GLN A 426 22.17 -38.62 7.46
C GLN A 426 20.68 -39.03 7.35
N LYS A 427 19.77 -38.04 7.38
CA LYS A 427 18.34 -38.29 7.26
C LYS A 427 17.91 -38.24 5.81
N PRO A 428 16.99 -39.13 5.40
CA PRO A 428 16.47 -39.11 4.04
C PRO A 428 15.64 -37.82 3.83
N MET A 429 15.88 -37.13 2.71
CA MET A 429 15.36 -35.77 2.50
C MET A 429 13.85 -35.74 2.18
N PRO A 430 13.05 -34.89 2.85
CA PRO A 430 11.62 -34.76 2.54
C PRO A 430 11.40 -34.16 1.15
N ARG A 431 10.22 -34.41 0.56
CA ARG A 431 9.84 -33.78 -0.71
C ARG A 431 9.70 -32.28 -0.46
N VAL A 432 10.30 -31.45 -1.32
CA VAL A 432 10.28 -29.98 -1.17
C VAL A 432 9.36 -29.36 -2.23
N VAL A 433 8.50 -28.42 -1.81
CA VAL A 433 7.69 -27.57 -2.70
C VAL A 433 7.99 -26.12 -2.40
N LEU A 434 8.22 -25.31 -3.43
CA LEU A 434 8.38 -23.87 -3.32
C LEU A 434 7.00 -23.22 -3.31
N LEU A 435 6.73 -22.32 -2.38
CA LEU A 435 5.51 -21.53 -2.33
C LEU A 435 5.85 -20.05 -2.31
N THR A 436 5.22 -19.26 -3.16
CA THR A 436 5.42 -17.80 -3.23
C THR A 436 4.09 -17.08 -3.37
N THR A 437 4.02 -15.84 -2.89
CA THR A 437 2.86 -14.97 -3.07
C THR A 437 3.13 -13.94 -4.16
N ILE A 438 2.14 -13.71 -5.01
CA ILE A 438 2.21 -12.75 -6.12
C ILE A 438 1.05 -11.77 -6.04
N ASP A 439 1.30 -10.51 -6.39
CA ASP A 439 0.22 -9.56 -6.60
C ASP A 439 -0.44 -9.86 -7.96
N PRO A 440 -1.75 -10.16 -8.00
CA PRO A 440 -2.45 -10.50 -9.23
C PRO A 440 -2.48 -9.36 -10.26
N LYS A 441 -2.29 -8.10 -9.86
CA LYS A 441 -2.28 -6.95 -10.78
C LYS A 441 -0.94 -6.76 -11.47
N THR A 442 0.15 -6.92 -10.72
CA THR A 442 1.51 -6.67 -11.22
C THR A 442 2.23 -7.95 -11.69
N ASN A 443 1.75 -9.15 -11.31
CA ASN A 443 2.42 -10.44 -11.53
C ASN A 443 3.85 -10.49 -10.98
N VAL A 444 4.08 -9.75 -9.90
CA VAL A 444 5.38 -9.57 -9.28
C VAL A 444 5.29 -9.99 -7.81
N VAL A 445 6.39 -10.52 -7.28
CA VAL A 445 6.55 -10.76 -5.85
C VAL A 445 6.75 -9.40 -5.16
N PRO A 446 5.81 -8.92 -4.30
CA PRO A 446 5.78 -7.53 -3.83
C PRO A 446 7.03 -7.04 -3.08
N ILE A 447 7.83 -7.97 -2.51
CA ILE A 447 9.06 -7.62 -1.77
C ILE A 447 10.27 -7.48 -2.68
N GLN A 448 10.43 -8.38 -3.66
CA GLN A 448 11.68 -8.51 -4.43
C GLN A 448 11.60 -7.81 -5.79
N ASN A 449 10.41 -7.36 -6.19
CA ASN A 449 10.13 -6.85 -7.54
C ASN A 449 10.52 -7.86 -8.64
N ILE A 450 10.49 -9.16 -8.33
CA ILE A 450 10.81 -10.25 -9.25
C ILE A 450 9.50 -10.73 -9.88
N SER A 451 9.49 -10.81 -11.21
CA SER A 451 8.33 -11.31 -11.94
C SER A 451 8.08 -12.80 -11.62
N SER A 452 6.81 -13.21 -11.64
CA SER A 452 6.44 -14.63 -11.49
C SER A 452 7.11 -15.53 -12.54
N GLN A 453 7.45 -15.00 -13.72
CA GLN A 453 8.21 -15.70 -14.76
C GLN A 453 9.65 -16.02 -14.31
N THR A 454 10.34 -15.06 -13.70
CA THR A 454 11.68 -15.29 -13.16
C THR A 454 11.64 -16.29 -12.00
N ILE A 455 10.62 -16.23 -11.15
CA ILE A 455 10.44 -17.23 -10.08
C ILE A 455 10.18 -18.63 -10.64
N ALA A 456 9.36 -18.75 -11.69
CA ALA A 456 9.12 -20.02 -12.38
C ALA A 456 10.41 -20.57 -13.01
N ALA A 457 11.20 -19.73 -13.67
CA ALA A 457 12.49 -20.11 -14.24
C ALA A 457 13.49 -20.56 -13.15
N GLN A 458 13.49 -19.91 -11.98
CA GLN A 458 14.30 -20.34 -10.84
C GLN A 458 13.85 -21.71 -10.30
N ALA A 459 12.54 -21.93 -10.16
CA ALA A 459 12.01 -23.19 -9.69
C ALA A 459 12.30 -24.35 -10.67
N GLU A 460 12.20 -24.09 -11.97
CA GLU A 460 12.57 -25.02 -13.04
C GLU A 460 14.07 -25.34 -13.01
N ALA A 461 14.94 -24.33 -12.85
CA ALA A 461 16.38 -24.51 -12.73
C ALA A 461 16.78 -25.30 -11.45
N LEU A 462 15.98 -25.21 -10.39
CA LEU A 462 16.16 -25.99 -9.16
C LEU A 462 15.51 -27.38 -9.21
N GLU A 463 14.79 -27.71 -10.29
CA GLU A 463 13.98 -28.93 -10.42
C GLU A 463 12.98 -29.14 -9.28
N LEU A 464 12.42 -28.04 -8.74
CA LEU A 464 11.47 -28.06 -7.63
C LEU A 464 10.08 -27.57 -8.07
N PRO A 465 8.99 -28.21 -7.60
CA PRO A 465 7.63 -27.76 -7.89
C PRO A 465 7.34 -26.40 -7.23
N LEU A 466 6.66 -25.51 -7.95
CA LEU A 466 6.31 -24.16 -7.51
C LEU A 466 4.80 -24.00 -7.37
N CYS A 467 4.37 -23.44 -6.25
CA CYS A 467 3.01 -22.99 -5.99
C CYS A 467 2.97 -21.46 -5.93
N LEU A 468 2.25 -20.84 -6.85
CA LEU A 468 1.99 -19.40 -6.89
C LEU A 468 0.66 -19.12 -6.20
N VAL A 469 0.66 -18.27 -5.18
CA VAL A 469 -0.54 -17.85 -4.46
C VAL A 469 -0.83 -16.39 -4.78
N ALA A 470 -1.93 -16.12 -5.48
CA ALA A 470 -2.37 -14.75 -5.74
C ALA A 470 -2.97 -14.17 -4.46
N VAL A 471 -2.48 -13.01 -4.02
CA VAL A 471 -3.04 -12.26 -2.89
C VAL A 471 -3.28 -10.83 -3.33
N GLY A 472 -4.54 -10.42 -3.45
CA GLY A 472 -4.92 -9.05 -3.81
C GLY A 472 -4.92 -8.09 -2.63
N LEU A 473 -4.91 -6.79 -2.93
CA LEU A 473 -5.15 -5.73 -1.94
C LEU A 473 -6.54 -5.90 -1.32
N GLY A 474 -6.58 -6.18 -0.01
CA GLY A 474 -7.81 -6.41 0.76
C GLY A 474 -8.09 -7.87 1.13
N ASP A 475 -7.38 -8.85 0.56
CA ASP A 475 -7.57 -10.27 0.88
C ASP A 475 -6.91 -10.64 2.22
N GLU A 476 -7.54 -11.53 3.00
CA GLU A 476 -6.89 -12.13 4.18
C GLU A 476 -5.76 -13.06 3.72
N TYR A 477 -4.52 -12.58 3.77
CA TYR A 477 -3.31 -13.33 3.41
C TYR A 477 -3.22 -14.73 4.05
N THR A 478 -3.70 -14.87 5.29
CA THR A 478 -3.70 -16.14 6.02
C THR A 478 -4.67 -17.17 5.45
N SER A 479 -5.83 -16.74 4.92
CA SER A 479 -6.82 -17.63 4.33
C SER A 479 -6.34 -18.14 2.97
N ALA A 480 -5.77 -17.25 2.15
CA ALA A 480 -5.18 -17.60 0.85
C ALA A 480 -4.04 -18.62 1.00
N LEU A 481 -3.15 -18.43 1.98
CA LEU A 481 -2.06 -19.38 2.28
C LEU A 481 -2.57 -20.72 2.80
N ARG A 482 -3.56 -20.73 3.71
CA ARG A 482 -4.15 -21.97 4.23
C ARG A 482 -4.81 -22.77 3.10
N SER A 483 -5.57 -22.12 2.22
CA SER A 483 -6.17 -22.76 1.04
C SER A 483 -5.10 -23.33 0.10
N ALA A 484 -4.01 -22.60 -0.15
CA ALA A 484 -2.90 -23.08 -0.98
C ALA A 484 -2.19 -24.31 -0.37
N LEU A 485 -1.94 -24.31 0.95
CA LEU A 485 -1.32 -25.45 1.63
C LEU A 485 -2.20 -26.70 1.59
N VAL A 486 -3.53 -26.55 1.67
CA VAL A 486 -4.50 -27.64 1.50
C VAL A 486 -4.46 -28.15 0.06
N GLU A 487 -4.52 -27.26 -0.94
CA GLU A 487 -4.48 -27.61 -2.37
C GLU A 487 -3.19 -28.36 -2.74
N ILE A 488 -2.02 -27.94 -2.22
CA ILE A 488 -0.74 -28.65 -2.43
C ILE A 488 -0.85 -30.10 -1.93
N SER A 489 -1.47 -30.30 -0.76
CA SER A 489 -1.65 -31.63 -0.18
C SER A 489 -2.62 -32.50 -0.99
N GLU A 490 -3.60 -31.90 -1.67
CA GLU A 490 -4.60 -32.60 -2.50
C GLU A 490 -4.09 -32.90 -3.91
N GLN A 491 -3.38 -31.97 -4.54
CA GLN A 491 -2.78 -32.18 -5.87
C GLN A 491 -1.72 -33.29 -5.86
N LEU A 492 -0.97 -33.41 -4.76
CA LEU A 492 -0.02 -34.51 -4.57
C LEU A 492 -0.71 -35.87 -4.30
N LYS A 493 -1.97 -35.88 -3.85
CA LYS A 493 -2.80 -37.09 -3.80
C LYS A 493 -3.34 -37.45 -5.19
N ARG A 494 -3.72 -36.46 -6.01
CA ARG A 494 -4.26 -36.66 -7.37
C ARG A 494 -3.21 -37.16 -8.35
N THR A 495 -1.97 -36.66 -8.31
CA THR A 495 -0.86 -37.09 -9.19
C THR A 495 -0.46 -38.56 -9.01
N LYS A 496 -0.81 -39.23 -7.89
CA LYS A 496 -0.56 -40.66 -7.67
C LYS A 496 -1.60 -41.61 -8.29
N LYS A 497 -2.71 -41.10 -8.85
CA LYS A 497 -3.72 -41.95 -9.52
C LYS A 497 -3.42 -42.23 -11.00
N SER A 498 -2.33 -41.70 -11.56
CA SER A 498 -1.90 -42.00 -12.93
C SER A 498 -0.99 -43.24 -13.00
N LYS A 499 -1.58 -44.34 -13.47
CA LYS A 499 -1.09 -45.69 -13.87
C LYS A 499 0.44 -46.00 -13.83
N LYS A 500 0.85 -46.87 -12.88
CA LYS A 500 1.72 -48.10 -13.03
C LYS A 500 2.50 -48.58 -11.77
N ALA A 501 2.18 -48.15 -10.55
CA ALA A 501 2.81 -48.68 -9.33
C ALA A 501 1.77 -49.26 -8.34
N PRO A 502 2.08 -50.34 -7.60
CA PRO A 502 1.16 -50.97 -6.66
C PRO A 502 0.83 -50.02 -5.49
N PRO A 503 -0.36 -50.16 -4.85
CA PRO A 503 -0.83 -49.25 -3.82
C PRO A 503 -0.01 -49.44 -2.54
N ILE A 504 0.61 -48.37 -2.06
CA ILE A 504 1.20 -48.29 -0.71
C ILE A 504 0.36 -47.29 0.07
N GLU A 505 -0.25 -47.74 1.16
CA GLU A 505 -0.98 -46.92 2.12
C GLU A 505 -0.02 -45.90 2.76
N GLY A 506 -0.19 -44.62 2.44
CA GLY A 506 0.60 -43.53 3.03
C GLY A 506 0.06 -42.18 2.61
N THR A 507 -0.65 -41.51 3.51
CA THR A 507 -1.12 -40.13 3.37
C THR A 507 0.07 -39.17 3.36
N CYS A 508 0.30 -38.47 2.25
CA CYS A 508 1.31 -37.41 2.17
C CYS A 508 0.70 -36.13 2.74
N THR A 509 1.17 -35.69 3.90
CA THR A 509 0.73 -34.47 4.60
C THR A 509 1.89 -33.47 4.68
N VAL A 510 1.57 -32.17 4.57
CA VAL A 510 2.56 -31.10 4.78
C VAL A 510 3.02 -31.18 6.23
N SER A 511 4.29 -31.50 6.46
CA SER A 511 4.84 -31.70 7.81
C SER A 511 5.54 -30.46 8.34
N SER A 512 6.21 -29.70 7.47
CA SER A 512 7.05 -28.56 7.86
C SER A 512 6.93 -27.37 6.90
N LEU A 513 6.95 -26.15 7.46
CA LEU A 513 7.05 -24.88 6.73
C LEU A 513 8.43 -24.26 6.98
N VAL A 514 9.13 -23.87 5.92
CA VAL A 514 10.50 -23.32 6.00
C VAL A 514 10.49 -21.85 5.58
N PHE A 515 11.05 -20.99 6.42
CA PHE A 515 11.14 -19.54 6.18
C PHE A 515 12.60 -19.06 6.13
N GLY A 516 12.86 -18.09 5.26
CA GLY A 516 14.16 -17.41 5.13
C GLY A 516 14.31 -16.17 6.00
N ASP A 517 13.58 -16.08 7.12
CA ASP A 517 13.63 -14.91 8.00
C ASP A 517 14.98 -14.86 8.75
N LEU A 518 15.66 -13.70 8.74
CA LEU A 518 16.99 -13.54 9.35
C LEU A 518 16.97 -12.95 10.77
N HIS A 519 16.23 -11.85 10.98
CA HIS A 519 16.35 -11.05 12.22
C HIS A 519 15.06 -10.36 12.72
N LEU A 520 13.94 -10.39 11.97
CA LEU A 520 12.70 -9.71 12.35
C LEU A 520 11.86 -10.55 13.33
N GLU A 521 11.98 -10.26 14.63
CA GLU A 521 11.35 -11.05 15.71
C GLU A 521 9.81 -10.97 15.64
N ASP A 522 9.23 -9.80 15.37
CA ASP A 522 7.77 -9.62 15.29
C ASP A 522 7.11 -10.47 14.20
N ILE A 523 7.80 -10.64 13.06
CA ILE A 523 7.32 -11.47 11.95
C ILE A 523 7.39 -12.94 12.32
N ARG A 524 8.48 -13.35 12.96
CA ARG A 524 8.65 -14.71 13.44
C ARG A 524 7.56 -15.06 14.46
N THR A 525 7.34 -14.20 15.46
CA THR A 525 6.28 -14.38 16.47
C THR A 525 4.92 -14.49 15.80
N TRP A 526 4.61 -13.62 14.83
CA TRP A 526 3.37 -13.71 14.07
C TRP A 526 3.23 -15.03 13.31
N ARG A 527 4.29 -15.56 12.67
CA ARG A 527 4.26 -16.86 11.97
C ARG A 527 4.05 -18.02 12.94
N GLU A 528 4.73 -17.99 14.09
CA GLU A 528 4.57 -18.97 15.16
C GLU A 528 3.14 -18.98 15.72
N GLU A 529 2.55 -17.81 15.96
CA GLU A 529 1.14 -17.69 16.39
C GLU A 529 0.15 -18.16 15.31
N THR A 530 0.43 -17.87 14.04
CA THR A 530 -0.50 -18.10 12.92
C THR A 530 -0.45 -19.55 12.39
N PHE A 531 0.74 -20.16 12.32
CA PHE A 531 0.96 -21.47 11.70
C PHE A 531 1.54 -22.53 12.65
N GLY A 532 2.10 -22.13 13.80
CA GLY A 532 2.81 -23.03 14.71
C GLY A 532 1.94 -24.07 15.41
N LYS A 533 0.60 -23.91 15.38
CA LYS A 533 -0.36 -24.92 15.86
C LYS A 533 -0.57 -26.07 14.87
N ASP A 534 -0.43 -25.79 13.58
CA ASP A 534 -0.82 -26.68 12.48
C ASP A 534 0.39 -27.34 11.80
N TYR A 535 1.56 -26.68 11.81
CA TYR A 535 2.76 -27.12 11.10
C TYR A 535 4.05 -26.92 11.92
N LYS A 536 5.07 -27.75 11.67
CA LYS A 536 6.41 -27.53 12.22
C LYS A 536 7.11 -26.40 11.47
N LEU A 537 7.43 -25.30 12.14
CA LEU A 537 8.10 -24.16 11.51
C LEU A 537 9.62 -24.30 11.62
N LEU A 538 10.34 -24.06 10.53
CA LEU A 538 11.79 -24.12 10.43
C LEU A 538 12.35 -22.77 9.98
N PHE A 539 13.35 -22.26 10.70
CA PHE A 539 14.03 -21.00 10.42
C PHE A 539 15.56 -21.22 10.29
N PRO A 540 16.06 -21.80 9.18
CA PRO A 540 17.44 -22.32 9.08
C PRO A 540 18.55 -21.27 9.08
N VAL A 541 18.20 -20.01 8.83
CA VAL A 541 19.11 -18.86 8.70
C VAL A 541 18.94 -17.83 9.83
N TRP A 542 18.07 -18.10 10.80
CA TRP A 542 17.75 -17.20 11.90
C TRP A 542 18.96 -16.89 12.78
N LYS A 543 19.21 -15.59 13.03
CA LYS A 543 20.32 -15.07 13.88
C LYS A 543 21.72 -15.58 13.48
N LYS A 544 21.92 -16.08 12.25
CA LYS A 544 23.25 -16.41 11.73
C LYS A 544 24.02 -15.15 11.37
N LYS A 545 25.33 -15.14 11.62
CA LYS A 545 26.19 -13.99 11.30
C LYS A 545 26.47 -13.90 9.80
N TYR A 546 26.33 -12.69 9.24
CA TYR A 546 26.55 -12.43 7.81
C TYR A 546 27.96 -12.78 7.33
N GLU A 547 28.99 -12.24 8.00
CA GLU A 547 30.40 -12.34 7.61
C GLU A 547 31.01 -13.73 7.80
N SER A 548 30.69 -14.38 8.93
CA SER A 548 31.35 -15.63 9.31
C SER A 548 30.64 -16.90 8.83
N GLU A 549 29.34 -16.83 8.52
CA GLU A 549 28.54 -18.03 8.24
C GLU A 549 27.80 -17.95 6.90
N LEU A 550 27.07 -16.85 6.62
CA LEU A 550 26.20 -16.77 5.45
C LEU A 550 26.98 -16.49 4.15
N LEU A 551 27.93 -15.56 4.17
CA LEU A 551 28.77 -15.24 3.00
C LEU A 551 29.63 -16.44 2.54
N PRO A 552 30.37 -17.14 3.42
CA PRO A 552 31.12 -18.34 3.02
C PRO A 552 30.21 -19.48 2.54
N ALA A 553 28.99 -19.60 3.07
CA ALA A 553 28.02 -20.57 2.57
C ALA A 553 27.60 -20.22 1.14
N LEU A 554 27.25 -18.96 0.89
CA LEU A 554 26.86 -18.47 -0.43
C LEU A 554 27.97 -18.65 -1.47
N GLU A 555 29.22 -18.34 -1.11
CA GLU A 555 30.41 -18.55 -1.94
C GLU A 555 30.58 -20.02 -2.35
N ARG A 556 30.52 -20.93 -1.37
CA ARG A 556 30.64 -22.37 -1.61
C ARG A 556 29.53 -22.89 -2.52
N ILE A 557 28.30 -22.40 -2.34
CA ILE A 557 27.16 -22.80 -3.15
C ILE A 557 27.34 -22.28 -4.59
N CYS A 558 27.62 -21.00 -4.78
CA CYS A 558 27.81 -20.41 -6.12
C CYS A 558 28.98 -21.06 -6.87
N ALA A 559 30.08 -21.39 -6.17
CA ALA A 559 31.21 -22.10 -6.76
C ALA A 559 30.86 -23.54 -7.17
N LYS A 560 29.97 -24.21 -6.43
CA LYS A 560 29.56 -25.60 -6.69
C LYS A 560 28.46 -25.72 -7.75
N THR A 561 27.51 -24.78 -7.78
CA THR A 561 26.36 -24.80 -8.70
C THR A 561 26.56 -23.97 -9.96
N GLY A 562 27.55 -23.06 -9.98
CA GLY A 562 27.72 -22.08 -11.05
C GLY A 562 26.65 -20.99 -11.06
N ALA A 563 25.82 -20.89 -10.01
CA ALA A 563 24.77 -19.90 -9.91
C ALA A 563 25.35 -18.49 -9.83
N LYS A 564 24.76 -17.56 -10.59
CA LYS A 564 25.07 -16.13 -10.55
C LYS A 564 23.98 -15.38 -9.81
N ILE A 565 24.39 -14.48 -8.94
CA ILE A 565 23.48 -13.58 -8.22
C ILE A 565 23.44 -12.26 -8.99
N PHE A 566 22.25 -11.69 -9.14
CA PHE A 566 22.05 -10.45 -9.88
C PHE A 566 21.37 -9.42 -8.98
N PHE A 567 21.68 -8.14 -9.22
CA PHE A 567 20.95 -7.04 -8.58
C PHE A 567 19.53 -6.98 -9.14
N SER A 568 18.52 -7.19 -8.28
CA SER A 568 17.11 -7.12 -8.65
C SER A 568 16.51 -5.72 -8.57
N ASN A 569 17.06 -4.87 -7.70
CA ASN A 569 16.61 -3.50 -7.52
C ASN A 569 17.79 -2.62 -7.07
N VAL A 570 17.81 -1.40 -7.58
CA VAL A 570 18.93 -0.47 -7.43
C VAL A 570 18.35 0.94 -7.23
N ASP A 571 18.75 1.62 -6.16
CA ASP A 571 18.29 2.98 -5.85
C ASP A 571 19.11 4.02 -6.63
N GLU A 572 18.57 4.45 -7.77
CA GLU A 572 19.24 5.35 -8.71
C GLU A 572 19.55 6.74 -8.10
N GLU A 573 18.73 7.24 -7.18
CA GLU A 573 18.95 8.54 -6.53
C GLU A 573 20.18 8.49 -5.59
N ARG A 574 20.37 7.37 -4.87
CA ARG A 574 21.57 7.14 -4.04
C ARG A 574 22.82 6.77 -4.84
N LEU A 575 22.67 6.25 -6.04
CA LEU A 575 23.80 5.98 -6.94
C LEU A 575 24.31 7.26 -7.61
N ALA A 576 23.42 8.17 -7.98
CA ALA A 576 23.79 9.47 -8.55
C ALA A 576 24.65 10.32 -7.60
N SER A 577 24.46 10.20 -6.28
CA SER A 577 25.24 10.92 -5.27
C SER A 577 26.61 10.29 -4.97
N SER A 578 26.81 9.00 -5.28
CA SER A 578 28.01 8.22 -4.94
C SER A 578 28.96 7.98 -6.11
N GLY A 579 28.56 8.34 -7.34
CA GLY A 579 29.40 8.22 -8.54
C GLY A 579 29.63 6.79 -9.04
N ALA A 580 28.96 5.80 -8.44
CA ALA A 580 28.94 4.42 -8.92
C ALA A 580 27.80 4.22 -9.92
N GLN A 581 28.03 3.45 -10.98
CA GLN A 581 27.01 3.02 -11.94
C GLN A 581 26.72 1.54 -11.69
N TRP A 582 25.73 1.24 -10.85
CA TRP A 582 25.18 -0.11 -10.71
C TRP A 582 23.88 -0.18 -11.47
N GLU A 583 23.69 -1.26 -12.22
CA GLU A 583 22.49 -1.46 -13.04
C GLU A 583 21.72 -2.70 -12.56
N VAL A 584 20.40 -2.65 -12.65
CA VAL A 584 19.53 -3.81 -12.43
C VAL A 584 19.91 -4.90 -13.45
N GLY A 585 20.18 -6.12 -12.97
CA GLY A 585 20.66 -7.23 -13.80
C GLY A 585 22.19 -7.37 -13.89
N GLN A 586 22.97 -6.48 -13.27
CA GLN A 586 24.41 -6.67 -13.11
C GLN A 586 24.69 -7.84 -12.14
N VAL A 587 25.77 -8.60 -12.40
CA VAL A 587 26.22 -9.68 -11.52
C VAL A 587 26.70 -9.09 -10.19
N TYR A 588 26.15 -9.61 -9.10
CA TYR A 588 26.51 -9.27 -7.74
C TYR A 588 27.87 -9.89 -7.37
N ASP A 589 28.81 -9.05 -6.95
CA ASP A 589 30.08 -9.45 -6.32
C ASP A 589 30.28 -8.65 -5.04
N TRP A 590 30.36 -9.33 -3.90
CA TRP A 590 30.56 -8.70 -2.59
C TRP A 590 31.93 -8.01 -2.48
N LYS A 591 32.92 -8.38 -3.30
CA LYS A 591 34.22 -7.66 -3.36
C LYS A 591 34.06 -6.25 -3.91
N LEU A 592 33.17 -6.04 -4.89
CA LEU A 592 32.84 -4.70 -5.40
C LEU A 592 32.21 -3.83 -4.31
N ILE A 593 31.36 -4.42 -3.47
CA ILE A 593 30.74 -3.74 -2.32
C ILE A 593 31.78 -3.43 -1.24
N GLN A 594 32.72 -4.35 -0.99
CA GLN A 594 33.80 -4.15 -0.03
C GLN A 594 34.79 -3.05 -0.48
N GLU A 595 35.09 -2.97 -1.77
CA GLU A 595 35.91 -1.90 -2.37
C GLU A 595 35.17 -0.55 -2.32
N ARG A 596 33.85 -0.53 -2.59
CA ARG A 596 33.00 0.67 -2.41
C ARG A 596 32.94 1.15 -0.97
N ASN A 597 32.74 0.24 -0.01
CA ASN A 597 32.66 0.54 1.42
C ASN A 597 34.00 1.06 1.98
N LYS A 598 35.13 0.77 1.31
CA LYS A 598 36.42 1.39 1.61
C LYS A 598 36.57 2.80 1.01
N ALA A 599 35.84 3.12 -0.05
CA ALA A 599 35.91 4.39 -0.79
C ALA A 599 34.87 5.45 -0.34
N THR A 600 33.81 5.05 0.38
CA THR A 600 32.65 5.90 0.70
C THR A 600 32.28 5.83 2.18
N ILE A 601 31.71 6.90 2.74
CA ILE A 601 31.29 6.99 4.15
C ILE A 601 29.98 6.20 4.41
N GLU A 602 29.14 6.01 3.39
CA GLU A 602 27.93 5.18 3.47
C GLU A 602 28.25 3.70 3.21
N GLN A 603 28.28 2.91 4.29
CA GLN A 603 28.47 1.47 4.23
C GLN A 603 27.17 0.76 3.86
N VAL A 604 27.21 0.00 2.77
CA VAL A 604 26.18 -0.98 2.41
C VAL A 604 26.60 -2.32 3.01
N ASP A 605 25.68 -3.10 3.58
CA ASP A 605 26.05 -4.43 4.08
C ASP A 605 26.64 -5.27 2.92
N LEU A 606 27.56 -6.19 3.24
CA LEU A 606 28.22 -7.10 2.31
C LEU A 606 27.26 -8.07 1.61
N MET A 607 25.97 -8.02 1.95
CA MET A 607 24.84 -8.71 1.30
C MET A 607 23.93 -7.77 0.47
N GLY A 608 24.31 -6.50 0.28
CA GLY A 608 23.64 -5.54 -0.61
C GLY A 608 22.50 -4.73 0.03
N GLU A 609 22.29 -4.82 1.35
CA GLU A 609 21.24 -4.08 2.05
C GLU A 609 21.74 -2.71 2.54
N CYS A 610 20.96 -1.65 2.28
CA CYS A 610 21.21 -0.34 2.87
C CYS A 610 20.84 -0.36 4.35
N VAL A 611 21.79 -0.75 5.19
CA VAL A 611 21.63 -0.69 6.65
C VAL A 611 21.80 0.77 7.06
N ALA A 612 20.80 1.34 7.75
CA ALA A 612 21.03 2.58 8.50
C ALA A 612 22.23 2.36 9.42
N VAL A 613 23.25 3.22 9.34
CA VAL A 613 24.63 3.10 9.86
C VAL A 613 24.79 2.68 11.35
N SER A 614 23.72 2.42 12.09
CA SER A 614 23.78 2.00 13.50
C SER A 614 24.17 0.54 13.77
N THR A 615 24.25 -0.37 12.77
CA THR A 615 24.31 -1.81 13.07
C THR A 615 25.62 -2.53 12.73
N MET A 616 26.54 -1.93 11.96
CA MET A 616 27.78 -2.62 11.51
C MET A 616 29.07 -2.25 12.23
N SER A 617 29.13 -1.21 13.08
CA SER A 617 30.38 -0.90 13.82
C SER A 617 30.65 -1.80 15.04
N SER A 618 29.79 -2.79 15.32
CA SER A 618 29.85 -3.56 16.58
C SER A 618 30.64 -4.87 16.51
N LEU A 619 31.21 -5.29 15.36
CA LEU A 619 31.81 -6.64 15.28
C LEU A 619 33.24 -6.73 14.73
N GLU A 620 33.85 -5.65 14.24
CA GLU A 620 35.25 -5.67 13.83
C GLU A 620 36.08 -4.61 14.55
N LYS A 621 36.61 -4.99 15.72
CA LYS A 621 37.97 -4.68 16.25
C LYS A 621 37.98 -4.77 17.78
N SER A 622 38.38 -5.94 18.27
CA SER A 622 39.02 -6.04 19.58
C SER A 622 40.54 -6.05 19.40
N SER A 623 41.20 -4.92 19.66
CA SER A 623 42.47 -4.88 20.39
C SER A 623 42.94 -3.42 20.50
N ASP A 624 43.12 -3.00 21.76
CA ASP A 624 43.88 -1.86 22.27
C ASP A 624 43.14 -0.53 22.55
N GLU A 625 42.70 -0.49 23.82
CA GLU A 625 42.66 0.61 24.79
C GLU A 625 42.79 2.06 24.29
N THR A 626 41.68 2.80 24.33
CA THR A 626 41.52 3.99 25.20
C THR A 626 40.05 4.36 25.36
N VAL A 627 39.68 4.66 26.60
CA VAL A 627 38.32 4.64 27.15
C VAL A 627 37.43 5.77 26.61
N TYR A 628 36.34 5.39 25.94
CA TYR A 628 35.08 6.15 25.95
C TYR A 628 34.02 5.29 26.64
N GLN A 629 33.52 5.79 27.76
CA GLN A 629 32.47 5.16 28.55
C GLN A 629 31.14 5.27 27.77
N ARG A 630 30.64 4.14 27.29
CA ARG A 630 29.32 4.02 26.65
C ARG A 630 28.25 4.30 27.70
N LEU A 631 27.56 5.44 27.58
CA LEU A 631 26.30 5.67 28.30
C LEU A 631 25.23 4.81 27.62
N GLU A 632 24.76 3.80 28.34
CA GLU A 632 23.56 3.05 27.97
C GLU A 632 22.35 3.98 28.06
N THR A 633 21.72 4.26 26.92
CA THR A 633 20.37 4.82 26.92
C THR A 633 19.38 3.66 27.11
N PRO A 634 18.32 3.82 27.93
CA PRO A 634 17.36 2.74 28.19
C PRO A 634 16.54 2.44 26.94
N ARG A 635 17.05 1.54 26.11
CA ARG A 635 16.31 0.81 25.08
C ARG A 635 16.07 -0.59 25.63
N THR A 636 14.80 -0.92 25.87
CA THR A 636 14.25 -2.27 26.11
C THR A 636 14.84 -3.08 27.27
N THR A 637 14.07 -3.25 28.35
CA THR A 637 14.04 -4.53 29.08
C THR A 637 12.89 -5.37 28.53
N THR A 638 13.23 -6.43 27.83
CA THR A 638 12.34 -7.53 27.47
C THR A 638 11.90 -8.24 28.74
N VAL A 639 10.59 -8.21 29.03
CA VAL A 639 9.99 -9.09 30.05
C VAL A 639 9.59 -10.38 29.36
N ASP A 640 10.25 -11.47 29.74
CA ASP A 640 9.93 -12.84 29.32
C ASP A 640 8.72 -13.34 30.12
N VAL A 641 7.66 -13.82 29.45
CA VAL A 641 6.32 -14.02 30.05
C VAL A 641 6.09 -15.46 30.53
N ASN A 642 7.03 -16.39 30.38
CA ASN A 642 6.76 -17.80 30.69
C ASN A 642 7.81 -18.45 31.61
N GLU A 643 7.75 -18.20 32.93
CA GLU A 643 8.06 -19.24 33.94
C GLU A 643 7.59 -18.81 35.36
N PRO A 644 6.97 -19.71 36.16
CA PRO A 644 6.52 -19.38 37.50
C PRO A 644 7.60 -19.72 38.53
N VAL A 645 8.19 -18.73 39.20
CA VAL A 645 9.16 -18.97 40.28
C VAL A 645 8.54 -18.71 41.66
N LYS A 646 8.61 -19.77 42.48
CA LYS A 646 8.14 -19.92 43.86
C LYS A 646 8.79 -18.94 44.86
N PRO A 647 8.14 -18.69 46.01
CA PRO A 647 8.57 -17.67 46.96
C PRO A 647 9.70 -18.17 47.86
N SER A 648 10.78 -17.40 47.98
CA SER A 648 11.72 -17.50 49.10
C SER A 648 11.50 -16.35 50.09
N SER A 649 11.52 -16.73 51.36
CA SER A 649 10.97 -16.04 52.51
C SER A 649 11.96 -15.06 53.17
N PRO A 650 11.46 -14.17 54.06
CA PRO A 650 12.12 -12.91 54.43
C PRO A 650 12.92 -13.00 55.74
N LYS A 651 13.90 -12.11 55.93
CA LYS A 651 14.36 -11.69 57.27
C LYS A 651 14.36 -10.17 57.35
N LYS A 652 13.35 -9.55 57.97
CA LYS A 652 13.09 -9.34 59.42
C LYS A 652 13.95 -8.22 60.04
N ASN A 653 13.33 -7.07 60.27
CA ASN A 653 12.92 -6.56 61.59
C ASN A 653 12.51 -5.08 61.46
N SER A 654 11.20 -4.78 61.48
CA SER A 654 10.39 -4.31 62.64
C SER A 654 10.67 -2.84 62.99
N THR A 655 9.71 -1.92 63.11
CA THR A 655 8.39 -2.07 63.76
C THR A 655 7.49 -0.85 63.48
N ALA A 656 6.19 -1.11 63.23
CA ALA A 656 4.96 -0.35 63.57
C ALA A 656 4.81 1.14 63.15
N SER A 657 3.68 1.65 62.67
CA SER A 657 2.29 1.14 62.56
C SER A 657 1.48 1.97 61.54
N GLU A 658 0.42 1.34 61.04
CA GLU A 658 -0.47 1.63 59.91
C GLU A 658 -1.27 2.95 59.97
N SER A 659 -1.51 3.57 58.80
CA SER A 659 -2.81 3.45 58.09
C SER A 659 -2.86 4.34 56.84
N GLY A 660 -3.50 3.83 55.77
CA GLY A 660 -4.12 4.69 54.74
C GLY A 660 -3.48 4.71 53.35
N ASN A 661 -3.63 3.62 52.60
CA ASN A 661 -3.92 3.59 51.15
C ASN A 661 -3.10 4.51 50.21
N SER A 662 -1.96 4.03 49.71
CA SER A 662 -1.33 4.58 48.51
C SER A 662 -1.02 3.46 47.53
N LYS A 663 -1.61 3.56 46.34
CA LYS A 663 -1.13 2.92 45.11
C LYS A 663 0.39 3.09 45.05
N SER A 664 1.13 2.00 44.89
CA SER A 664 2.57 2.05 44.65
C SER A 664 2.79 2.78 43.33
N ASN A 665 3.38 3.97 43.43
CA ASN A 665 3.79 4.73 42.26
C ASN A 665 4.92 3.96 41.56
N LEU A 666 4.58 3.34 40.42
CA LEU A 666 5.50 2.91 39.36
C LEU A 666 6.28 4.09 38.71
N ARG A 667 6.50 5.18 39.46
CA ARG A 667 7.17 6.41 39.02
C ARG A 667 8.64 6.45 39.48
N ASN A 668 9.04 5.62 40.45
CA ASN A 668 10.36 5.71 41.06
C ASN A 668 11.41 4.72 40.51
N GLU A 669 11.03 3.72 39.71
CA GLU A 669 11.98 2.71 39.18
C GLU A 669 12.47 2.97 37.75
N VAL A 670 11.99 4.01 37.06
CA VAL A 670 12.39 4.32 35.65
C VAL A 670 13.05 5.70 35.50
N VAL A 671 13.42 6.36 36.61
CA VAL A 671 13.95 7.75 36.61
C VAL A 671 15.42 7.81 37.01
N HIS A 672 16.25 6.86 36.59
CA HIS A 672 17.70 7.00 36.65
C HIS A 672 18.38 6.31 35.46
N ASP A 673 18.38 6.97 34.29
CA ASP A 673 19.52 6.96 33.35
C ASP A 673 19.41 8.03 32.25
N GLY A 674 19.28 9.28 32.69
CA GLY A 674 19.53 10.48 31.89
C GLY A 674 19.95 11.61 32.84
N PRO A 675 20.91 12.47 32.47
CA PRO A 675 21.37 13.51 33.37
C PRO A 675 20.21 14.43 33.72
N THR A 676 19.96 14.52 35.02
CA THR A 676 19.00 15.41 35.66
C THR A 676 19.35 16.86 35.33
N SER A 677 18.39 17.62 34.79
CA SER A 677 18.39 19.08 34.67
C SER A 677 19.65 19.72 34.03
N PHE A 678 19.57 20.05 32.74
CA PHE A 678 20.59 20.87 32.09
C PHE A 678 20.63 22.28 32.69
N LYS A 679 21.83 22.73 33.11
CA LYS A 679 22.05 24.12 33.54
C LYS A 679 21.88 25.06 32.35
N ILE A 680 20.99 26.06 32.49
CA ILE A 680 20.65 27.07 31.46
C ILE A 680 21.87 27.80 30.89
N SER A 681 22.95 27.95 31.67
CA SER A 681 24.20 28.54 31.21
C SER A 681 24.90 27.75 30.10
N HIS A 682 24.69 26.43 30.03
CA HIS A 682 25.27 25.59 28.97
C HIS A 682 24.58 25.79 27.63
N LEU A 683 23.36 26.33 27.61
CA LEU A 683 22.63 26.63 26.38
C LEU A 683 23.28 27.77 25.59
N TYR A 684 23.94 28.70 26.29
CA TYR A 684 24.68 29.82 25.70
C TYR A 684 26.15 29.49 25.40
N ARG A 685 26.53 28.20 25.34
CA ARG A 685 27.91 27.77 25.11
C ARG A 685 28.47 28.26 23.77
N TYR A 686 27.62 28.42 22.77
CA TYR A 686 27.98 28.90 21.42
C TYR A 686 27.81 30.42 21.25
N ALA A 687 27.44 31.15 22.30
CA ALA A 687 27.28 32.60 22.23
C ALA A 687 28.63 33.30 22.06
N THR A 688 28.80 33.99 20.93
CA THR A 688 29.98 34.82 20.66
C THR A 688 29.96 36.05 21.56
N THR A 689 31.10 36.76 21.67
CA THR A 689 31.19 38.00 22.46
C THR A 689 30.15 39.04 22.00
N PHE A 690 29.86 39.09 20.70
CA PHE A 690 28.81 39.94 20.15
C PHE A 690 27.41 39.50 20.59
N ASP A 691 27.12 38.20 20.62
CA ASP A 691 25.81 37.70 21.06
C ASP A 691 25.58 37.98 22.55
N LYS A 692 26.64 37.93 23.37
CA LYS A 692 26.58 38.33 24.79
C LYS A 692 26.25 39.83 24.96
N VAL A 693 26.84 40.70 24.12
CA VAL A 693 26.49 42.12 24.11
C VAL A 693 25.03 42.31 23.72
N LEU A 694 24.58 41.62 22.66
CA LEU A 694 23.22 41.73 22.16
C LEU A 694 22.18 41.23 23.18
N LEU A 695 22.44 40.11 23.86
CA LEU A 695 21.62 39.60 24.96
C LEU A 695 21.58 40.58 26.14
N THR A 696 22.70 41.22 26.47
CA THR A 696 22.75 42.21 27.56
C THR A 696 21.90 43.44 27.23
N ILE A 697 21.99 43.94 26.00
CA ILE A 697 21.14 45.03 25.49
C ILE A 697 19.66 44.61 25.51
N GLY A 698 19.36 43.38 25.06
CA GLY A 698 18.02 42.81 25.08
C GLY A 698 17.45 42.74 26.50
N VAL A 699 18.19 42.23 27.48
CA VAL A 699 17.75 42.14 28.88
C VAL A 699 17.51 43.54 29.48
N ILE A 700 18.40 44.50 29.24
CA ILE A 700 18.24 45.88 29.76
C ILE A 700 17.00 46.55 29.17
N THR A 701 16.84 46.49 27.85
CA THR A 701 15.68 47.11 27.16
C THR A 701 14.37 46.43 27.53
N THR A 702 14.39 45.12 27.74
CA THR A 702 13.26 44.34 28.23
C THR A 702 12.86 44.70 29.66
N GLY A 703 13.84 44.89 30.54
CA GLY A 703 13.61 45.37 31.89
C GLY A 703 13.06 46.79 31.91
N ALA A 704 13.60 47.68 31.07
CA ALA A 704 13.09 49.03 30.90
C ALA A 704 11.64 49.02 30.42
N ASN A 705 11.31 48.19 29.42
CA ASN A 705 9.95 48.04 28.91
C ASN A 705 8.99 47.49 29.99
N GLY A 706 9.43 46.49 30.77
CA GLY A 706 8.64 45.93 31.87
C GLY A 706 8.30 46.94 32.98
N ALA A 707 9.12 47.98 33.16
CA ALA A 707 8.87 49.04 34.12
C ALA A 707 7.88 50.12 33.62
N LEU A 708 7.68 50.24 32.30
CA LEU A 708 6.79 51.26 31.71
C LEU A 708 5.31 51.00 31.98
N PHE A 709 4.90 49.73 32.05
CA PHE A 709 3.50 49.38 32.28
C PHE A 709 3.03 49.78 33.69
N PRO A 710 3.78 49.52 34.77
CA PRO A 710 3.48 50.07 36.09
C PRO A 710 3.58 51.61 36.16
N LEU A 711 4.50 52.24 35.42
CA LEU A 711 4.57 53.71 35.32
C LEU A 711 3.30 54.34 34.72
N MET A 712 2.60 53.60 33.85
CA MET A 712 1.29 53.99 33.31
C MET A 712 0.25 54.22 34.41
N ALA A 713 0.30 53.42 35.49
CA ALA A 713 -0.63 53.52 36.63
C ALA A 713 -0.48 54.87 37.36
N ILE A 714 0.74 55.38 37.47
CA ILE A 714 1.04 56.70 38.05
C ILE A 714 0.45 57.82 37.19
N VAL A 715 0.66 57.75 35.87
CA VAL A 715 0.13 58.75 34.93
C VAL A 715 -1.40 58.72 34.93
N PHE A 716 -1.99 57.53 35.02
CA PHE A 716 -3.43 57.35 35.11
C PHE A 716 -4.01 57.93 36.41
N GLY A 717 -3.39 57.65 37.56
CA GLY A 717 -3.80 58.24 38.84
C GLY A 717 -3.77 59.76 38.82
N ASN A 718 -2.72 60.36 38.26
CA ASN A 718 -2.60 61.82 38.12
C ASN A 718 -3.66 62.41 37.18
N ALA A 719 -3.96 61.72 36.06
CA ALA A 719 -5.02 62.12 35.14
C ALA A 719 -6.39 62.06 35.82
N LEU A 720 -6.66 60.99 36.56
CA LEU A 720 -7.93 60.78 37.27
C LEU A 720 -8.15 61.85 38.35
N SER A 721 -7.10 62.20 39.11
CA SER A 721 -7.16 63.31 40.07
C SER A 721 -7.43 64.66 39.40
N GLY A 722 -6.86 64.90 38.21
CA GLY A 722 -7.13 66.11 37.42
C GLY A 722 -8.58 66.19 36.91
N PHE A 723 -9.18 65.05 36.53
CA PHE A 723 -10.59 64.96 36.16
C PHE A 723 -11.55 65.04 37.35
N ALA A 724 -11.13 64.55 38.51
CA ALA A 724 -11.93 64.57 39.73
C ALA A 724 -11.96 65.96 40.40
N ALA A 725 -11.04 66.87 40.05
CA ALA A 725 -11.05 68.25 40.51
C ALA A 725 -12.21 69.05 39.88
N THR A 726 -12.87 69.90 40.67
CA THR A 726 -13.91 70.83 40.20
C THR A 726 -13.49 72.27 40.49
N PRO A 727 -13.25 73.12 39.47
CA PRO A 727 -13.23 72.84 38.03
C PRO A 727 -12.06 71.94 37.60
N VAL A 728 -12.20 71.27 36.44
CA VAL A 728 -11.23 70.31 35.91
C VAL A 728 -9.86 70.96 35.68
N ASP A 729 -8.81 70.33 36.19
CA ASP A 729 -7.42 70.79 36.00
C ASP A 729 -6.90 70.35 34.62
N MET A 730 -7.10 71.21 33.62
CA MET A 730 -6.65 70.96 32.24
C MET A 730 -5.13 70.84 32.11
N ASP A 731 -4.35 71.45 33.00
CA ASP A 731 -2.88 71.37 32.94
C ASP A 731 -2.39 70.01 33.43
N ALA A 732 -3.02 69.45 34.46
CA ALA A 732 -2.75 68.07 34.90
C ALA A 732 -3.11 67.05 33.81
N VAL A 733 -4.25 67.21 33.15
CA VAL A 733 -4.71 66.31 32.07
C VAL A 733 -3.79 66.39 30.85
N ASN A 734 -3.41 67.60 30.40
CA ASN A 734 -2.51 67.79 29.27
C ASN A 734 -1.10 67.23 29.55
N ARG A 735 -0.58 67.42 30.76
CA ARG A 735 0.69 66.81 31.18
C ARG A 735 0.62 65.28 31.21
N ALA A 736 -0.50 64.71 31.65
CA ALA A 736 -0.71 63.26 31.63
C ALA A 736 -0.79 62.70 30.19
N ALA A 737 -1.50 63.37 29.28
CA ALA A 737 -1.56 63.00 27.86
C ALA A 737 -0.17 63.01 27.19
N LEU A 738 0.65 64.01 27.51
CA LEU A 738 2.01 64.13 27.00
C LEU A 738 2.93 63.03 27.57
N ASN A 739 2.78 62.70 28.85
CA ASN A 739 3.48 61.56 29.46
C ASN A 739 3.08 60.21 28.83
N TYR A 740 1.81 60.03 28.45
CA TYR A 740 1.37 58.84 27.71
C TYR A 740 2.02 58.72 26.33
N LEU A 741 2.19 59.84 25.62
CA LEU A 741 2.89 59.86 24.33
C LEU A 741 4.37 59.45 24.51
N TYR A 742 5.06 59.97 25.53
CA TYR A 742 6.44 59.58 25.82
C TYR A 742 6.58 58.10 26.21
N ILE A 743 5.67 57.59 27.03
CA ILE A 743 5.64 56.17 27.38
C ILE A 743 5.43 55.33 26.11
N ALA A 744 4.52 55.69 25.22
CA ALA A 744 4.26 54.96 23.98
C ALA A 744 5.49 54.92 23.04
N ILE A 745 6.16 56.06 22.84
CA ILE A 745 7.38 56.14 22.02
C ILE A 745 8.49 55.27 22.61
N PHE A 746 8.70 55.36 23.93
CA PHE A 746 9.74 54.60 24.61
C PHE A 746 9.42 53.10 24.66
N MET A 747 8.14 52.73 24.81
CA MET A 747 7.66 51.35 24.75
C MET A 747 7.90 50.75 23.37
N PHE A 748 7.57 51.48 22.30
CA PHE A 748 7.85 51.05 20.93
C PHE A 748 9.35 50.83 20.69
N ALA A 749 10.19 51.80 21.08
CA ALA A 749 11.63 51.71 20.88
C ALA A 749 12.26 50.56 21.68
N THR A 750 11.93 50.44 22.96
CA THR A 750 12.50 49.39 23.83
C THR A 750 12.02 47.99 23.46
N ASP A 751 10.75 47.82 23.07
CA ASP A 751 10.23 46.52 22.61
C ASP A 751 10.84 46.12 21.26
N TYR A 752 10.98 47.06 20.32
CA TYR A 752 11.63 46.79 19.03
C TYR A 752 13.10 46.38 19.19
N ILE A 753 13.87 47.13 19.99
CA ILE A 753 15.28 46.82 20.25
C ILE A 753 15.42 45.47 20.97
N SER A 754 14.57 45.21 21.96
CA SER A 754 14.54 43.92 22.68
C SER A 754 14.25 42.76 21.72
N TYR A 755 13.21 42.86 20.90
CA TYR A 755 12.81 41.83 19.95
C TYR A 755 13.93 41.53 18.95
N VAL A 756 14.47 42.56 18.31
CA VAL A 756 15.56 42.39 17.32
C VAL A 756 16.81 41.80 17.98
N ALA A 757 17.17 42.26 19.18
CA ALA A 757 18.33 41.76 19.90
C ALA A 757 18.20 40.26 20.25
N PHE A 758 17.07 39.84 20.82
CA PHE A 758 16.84 38.44 21.13
C PHE A 758 16.69 37.57 19.88
N TYR A 759 15.95 38.04 18.87
CA TYR A 759 15.74 37.31 17.63
C TYR A 759 17.06 37.04 16.91
N TYR A 760 17.86 38.09 16.70
CA TYR A 760 19.11 37.96 15.96
C TYR A 760 20.16 37.14 16.72
N SER A 761 20.24 37.29 18.05
CA SER A 761 21.09 36.44 18.89
C SER A 761 20.66 34.97 18.83
N ALA A 762 19.34 34.70 18.90
CA ALA A 762 18.81 33.35 18.84
C ALA A 762 19.07 32.70 17.48
N GLU A 763 18.84 33.41 16.37
CA GLU A 763 19.06 32.89 15.03
C GLU A 763 20.53 32.52 14.79
N ARG A 764 21.46 33.37 15.23
CA ARG A 764 22.91 33.10 15.11
C ARG A 764 23.35 31.91 15.95
N GLN A 765 22.94 31.85 17.21
CA GLN A 765 23.25 30.71 18.08
C GLN A 765 22.60 29.44 17.55
N MET A 766 21.41 29.52 16.95
CA MET A 766 20.75 28.38 16.34
C MET A 766 21.44 27.91 15.07
N LYS A 767 21.98 28.81 14.25
CA LYS A 767 22.80 28.44 13.09
C LYS A 767 24.10 27.75 13.51
N ALA A 768 24.80 28.28 14.52
CA ALA A 768 26.01 27.66 15.06
C ALA A 768 25.73 26.31 15.73
N LEU A 769 24.67 26.25 16.55
CA LEU A 769 24.19 25.02 17.16
C LEU A 769 23.75 24.02 16.11
N ARG A 770 22.98 24.40 15.08
CA ARG A 770 22.59 23.49 13.98
C ARG A 770 23.78 23.02 13.17
N SER A 771 24.83 23.82 12.99
CA SER A 771 26.07 23.37 12.32
C SER A 771 26.78 22.28 13.12
N GLU A 772 27.01 22.50 14.42
CA GLU A 772 27.66 21.51 15.28
C GLU A 772 26.73 20.33 15.60
N ALA A 773 25.44 20.61 15.76
CA ALA A 773 24.44 19.60 15.96
C ALA A 773 24.30 18.79 14.69
N LEU A 774 24.24 19.33 13.46
CA LEU A 774 24.26 18.53 12.21
C LEU A 774 25.53 17.66 12.10
N LYS A 775 26.69 18.13 12.55
CA LYS A 775 27.91 17.29 12.66
C LYS A 775 27.77 16.14 13.67
N HIS A 776 26.84 16.24 14.62
CA HIS A 776 26.58 15.26 15.68
C HIS A 776 25.16 14.60 15.63
N MET A 777 24.24 15.09 14.79
CA MET A 777 22.79 14.84 14.67
C MET A 777 22.54 14.14 13.33
N LEU A 778 23.11 12.96 13.19
CA LEU A 778 22.43 11.94 12.42
C LEU A 778 21.20 11.38 13.16
N TYR A 779 20.86 11.86 14.36
CA TYR A 779 19.62 11.51 15.06
C TYR A 779 19.07 12.67 15.95
N LEU A 780 17.78 13.00 15.72
CA LEU A 780 16.78 13.66 16.58
C LEU A 780 16.59 15.20 16.64
N ASP A 781 15.31 15.55 16.81
CA ASP A 781 14.59 16.78 16.44
C ASP A 781 14.74 18.00 17.40
N ILE A 782 14.40 19.20 16.91
CA ILE A 782 14.76 20.51 17.49
C ILE A 782 13.55 21.23 18.12
N GLY A 783 13.56 21.39 19.45
CA GLY A 783 12.56 22.16 20.24
C GLY A 783 13.11 23.38 21.00
N TRP A 784 14.12 24.09 20.48
CA TRP A 784 14.86 25.12 21.25
C TRP A 784 14.33 26.56 21.12
N VAL A 785 13.77 26.94 19.97
CA VAL A 785 13.34 28.34 19.69
C VAL A 785 12.24 28.80 20.64
N GLU A 786 11.33 27.90 20.99
CA GLU A 786 10.20 28.16 21.88
C GLU A 786 10.65 28.47 23.32
N TRP A 787 11.83 28.00 23.73
CA TRP A 787 12.30 28.16 25.10
C TRP A 787 12.91 29.56 25.35
N VAL A 788 13.67 30.10 24.39
CA VAL A 788 14.32 31.43 24.51
C VAL A 788 13.28 32.55 24.53
N THR A 789 12.27 32.46 23.66
CA THR A 789 11.13 33.40 23.65
C THR A 789 10.37 33.32 24.97
N THR A 790 10.07 32.12 25.45
CA THR A 790 9.40 31.90 26.76
C THR A 790 10.17 32.52 27.92
N TRP A 791 11.51 32.46 27.92
CA TRP A 791 12.33 33.04 29.00
C TRP A 791 12.35 34.58 28.98
N ALA A 792 12.43 35.18 27.80
CA ALA A 792 12.32 36.64 27.64
C ALA A 792 10.94 37.12 28.13
N THR A 793 9.86 36.47 27.75
CA THR A 793 8.50 36.82 28.21
C THR A 793 8.35 36.63 29.72
N ARG A 794 8.88 35.53 30.29
CA ARG A 794 8.87 35.30 31.74
C ARG A 794 9.62 36.38 32.52
N SER A 795 10.80 36.78 32.05
CA SER A 795 11.60 37.83 32.71
C SER A 795 10.90 39.20 32.68
N ARG A 796 10.22 39.56 31.58
CA ARG A 796 9.36 40.75 31.49
C ARG A 796 8.30 40.76 32.59
N TYR A 797 7.51 39.70 32.68
CA TYR A 797 6.43 39.63 33.66
C TYR A 797 6.94 39.63 35.10
N THR A 798 8.10 39.02 35.38
CA THR A 798 8.69 39.09 36.73
C THR A 798 9.15 40.51 37.10
N ILE A 799 9.77 41.24 36.17
CA ILE A 799 10.19 42.64 36.44
C ILE A 799 8.97 43.53 36.60
N GLN A 800 7.96 43.36 35.73
CA GLN A 800 6.69 44.06 35.83
C GLN A 800 6.01 43.84 37.19
N PHE A 801 6.02 42.60 37.70
CA PHE A 801 5.47 42.27 39.02
C PHE A 801 6.18 43.00 40.16
N PHE A 802 7.52 42.99 40.19
CA PHE A 802 8.28 43.66 41.25
C PHE A 802 8.20 45.19 41.18
N VAL A 803 8.22 45.76 39.98
CA VAL A 803 8.06 47.21 39.79
C VAL A 803 6.63 47.64 40.15
N GLY A 804 5.63 46.84 39.78
CA GLY A 804 4.23 47.04 40.17
C GLY A 804 4.04 47.05 41.69
N LEU A 805 4.57 46.04 42.38
CA LEU A 805 4.57 45.98 43.84
C LEU A 805 5.31 47.17 44.48
N MET A 806 6.47 47.57 43.94
CA MET A 806 7.21 48.74 44.42
C MET A 806 6.37 50.02 44.29
N ILE A 807 5.72 50.23 43.14
CA ILE A 807 4.84 51.39 42.94
C ILE A 807 3.64 51.34 43.89
N GLY A 808 3.00 50.18 44.05
CA GLY A 808 1.92 49.97 45.02
C GLY A 808 2.33 50.37 46.44
N PHE A 809 3.46 49.86 46.92
CA PHE A 809 3.98 50.18 48.26
C PHE A 809 4.40 51.64 48.42
N THR A 810 4.87 52.30 47.36
CA THR A 810 5.24 53.73 47.41
C THR A 810 4.02 54.66 47.45
N ARG A 811 2.88 54.24 46.92
CA ARG A 811 1.63 55.03 46.92
C ARG A 811 0.81 54.77 48.15
N GLU A 812 0.35 53.54 48.32
CA GLU A 812 -0.55 53.14 49.40
C GLU A 812 -0.13 51.76 49.92
N TRP A 813 0.68 51.77 50.98
CA TRP A 813 1.30 50.55 51.51
C TRP A 813 0.29 49.59 52.15
N ASP A 814 -0.82 50.09 52.69
CA ASP A 814 -1.84 49.31 53.37
C ASP A 814 -2.81 48.63 52.40
N ILE A 815 -3.28 49.33 51.36
CA ILE A 815 -4.10 48.75 50.28
C ILE A 815 -3.32 47.65 49.55
N THR A 816 -2.03 47.92 49.27
CA THR A 816 -1.12 46.96 48.64
C THR A 816 -0.91 45.72 49.51
N LEU A 817 -0.82 45.86 50.84
CA LEU A 817 -0.64 44.74 51.77
C LEU A 817 -1.90 43.87 51.86
N VAL A 818 -3.08 44.48 51.80
CA VAL A 818 -4.36 43.76 51.73
C VAL A 818 -4.46 42.94 50.43
N MET A 819 -4.10 43.53 49.29
CA MET A 819 -4.07 42.79 48.01
C MET A 819 -2.98 41.70 47.99
N ALA A 820 -1.81 41.97 48.61
CA ALA A 820 -0.72 41.01 48.74
C ALA A 820 -1.11 39.75 49.52
N SER A 821 -2.12 39.81 50.40
CA SER A 821 -2.61 38.64 51.14
C SER A 821 -3.20 37.54 50.24
N VAL A 822 -3.67 37.89 49.04
CA VAL A 822 -4.25 36.95 48.05
C VAL A 822 -3.16 36.37 47.12
N MET A 823 -2.00 37.03 47.03
CA MET A 823 -0.91 36.62 46.12
C MET A 823 -0.36 35.21 46.35
N PRO A 824 -0.24 34.66 47.58
CA PRO A 824 0.20 33.29 47.79
C PRO A 824 -0.71 32.25 47.11
N ILE A 825 -2.03 32.47 47.13
CA ILE A 825 -3.02 31.58 46.50
C ILE A 825 -2.86 31.65 44.96
N MET A 826 -2.68 32.85 44.43
CA MET A 826 -2.39 33.07 43.02
C MET A 826 -1.07 32.40 42.59
N ALA A 827 -0.01 32.50 43.40
CA ALA A 827 1.28 31.89 43.11
C ALA A 827 1.23 30.34 43.15
N ILE A 828 0.47 29.76 44.08
CA ILE A 828 0.26 28.31 44.16
C ILE A 828 -0.51 27.80 42.92
N SER A 829 -1.60 28.46 42.55
CA SER A 829 -2.40 28.09 41.38
C SER A 829 -1.60 28.22 40.07
N LEU A 830 -0.81 29.28 39.91
CA LEU A 830 0.07 29.47 38.76
C LEU A 830 1.18 28.43 38.69
N SER A 831 1.81 28.10 39.82
CA SER A 831 2.85 27.06 39.89
C SER A 831 2.29 25.70 39.50
N TRP A 832 1.05 25.41 39.92
CA TRP A 832 0.37 24.17 39.57
C TRP A 832 -0.04 24.12 38.10
N LEU A 833 -0.48 25.24 37.52
CA LEU A 833 -0.78 25.38 36.09
C LEU A 833 0.46 25.13 35.23
N ILE A 834 1.60 25.75 35.57
CA ILE A 834 2.88 25.56 34.87
C ILE A 834 3.28 24.09 34.93
N LYS A 835 3.19 23.46 36.11
CA LYS A 835 3.52 22.03 36.29
C LYS A 835 2.61 21.12 35.46
N THR A 836 1.32 21.44 35.35
CA THR A 836 0.38 20.67 34.51
C THR A 836 0.73 20.81 33.04
N PHE A 837 1.05 22.02 32.57
CA PHE A 837 1.47 22.24 31.18
C PHE A 837 2.78 21.53 30.82
N THR A 838 3.77 21.53 31.70
CA THR A 838 5.03 20.80 31.44
C THR A 838 4.77 19.30 31.34
N VAL A 839 3.97 18.72 32.26
CA VAL A 839 3.60 17.30 32.22
C VAL A 839 2.80 16.96 30.96
N MET A 840 1.88 17.85 30.55
CA MET A 840 1.10 17.66 29.33
C MET A 840 1.98 17.68 28.09
N SER A 841 2.95 18.60 28.02
CA SER A 841 3.91 18.68 26.91
C SER A 841 4.80 17.44 26.83
N GLU A 842 5.35 16.99 27.97
CA GLU A 842 6.16 15.77 28.05
C GLU A 842 5.35 14.53 27.63
N PHE A 843 4.11 14.44 28.11
CA PHE A 843 3.20 13.35 27.76
C PHE A 843 2.88 13.35 26.25
N ALA A 844 2.54 14.51 25.69
CA ALA A 844 2.28 14.65 24.26
C ALA A 844 3.49 14.19 23.45
N GLN A 845 4.69 14.68 23.77
CA GLN A 845 5.93 14.28 23.10
C GLN A 845 6.17 12.77 23.19
N LYS A 846 5.99 12.16 24.37
CA LYS A 846 6.16 10.72 24.55
C LYS A 846 5.20 9.92 23.68
N VAL A 847 3.91 10.27 23.67
CA VAL A 847 2.94 9.50 22.89
C VAL A 847 3.09 9.75 21.39
N TYR A 848 3.47 10.95 20.96
CA TYR A 848 3.84 11.19 19.57
C TYR A 848 5.08 10.42 19.16
N ALA A 849 6.07 10.25 20.04
CA ALA A 849 7.23 9.42 19.78
C ALA A 849 6.87 7.94 19.67
N GLU A 850 5.99 7.42 20.55
CA GLU A 850 5.51 6.02 20.48
C GLU A 850 4.62 5.76 19.26
N ALA A 851 3.72 6.68 18.91
CA ALA A 851 2.90 6.55 17.70
C ALA A 851 3.75 6.73 16.45
N GLY A 852 4.71 7.67 16.50
CA GLY A 852 5.69 7.94 15.46
C GLY A 852 6.59 6.74 15.20
N SER A 853 7.06 6.04 16.23
CA SER A 853 7.88 4.83 16.06
C SER A 853 7.10 3.71 15.38
N VAL A 854 5.81 3.53 15.70
CA VAL A 854 4.94 2.55 15.01
C VAL A 854 4.75 2.92 13.54
N ALA A 855 4.55 4.20 13.24
CA ALA A 855 4.43 4.68 11.86
C ALA A 855 5.76 4.54 11.10
N GLU A 856 6.89 4.90 11.72
CA GLU A 856 8.23 4.78 11.15
C GLU A 856 8.61 3.32 10.88
N GLU A 857 8.35 2.41 11.81
CA GLU A 857 8.52 0.96 11.64
C GLU A 857 7.68 0.44 10.45
N THR A 858 6.43 0.86 10.37
CA THR A 858 5.49 0.45 9.31
C THR A 858 5.93 0.99 7.94
N LEU A 859 6.32 2.26 7.86
CA LEU A 859 6.70 2.93 6.61
C LEU A 859 8.10 2.52 6.13
N SER A 860 9.06 2.37 7.06
CA SER A 860 10.42 1.90 6.73
C SER A 860 10.40 0.47 6.18
N SER A 861 9.48 -0.36 6.66
CA SER A 861 9.29 -1.74 6.21
C SER A 861 7.99 -1.91 5.43
N ILE A 862 7.57 -0.90 4.65
CA ILE A 862 6.26 -0.90 3.99
C ILE A 862 6.06 -2.10 3.07
N ARG A 863 7.13 -2.56 2.39
CA ARG A 863 7.09 -3.76 1.54
C ARG A 863 6.82 -5.02 2.35
N THR A 864 7.39 -5.09 3.56
CA THR A 864 7.21 -6.21 4.49
C THR A 864 5.80 -6.20 5.08
N VAL A 865 5.21 -5.03 5.34
CA VAL A 865 3.82 -4.88 5.81
C VAL A 865 2.81 -5.13 4.68
N ALA A 866 3.11 -4.72 3.45
CA ALA A 866 2.26 -4.92 2.28
C ALA A 866 2.22 -6.39 1.84
N SER A 867 3.32 -7.14 2.01
CA SER A 867 3.38 -8.54 1.58
C SER A 867 2.36 -9.49 2.24
N PRO A 868 2.05 -9.41 3.56
CA PRO A 868 0.94 -10.12 4.17
C PRO A 868 -0.38 -9.33 4.13
N ASN A 869 -0.48 -8.25 3.34
CA ASN A 869 -1.61 -7.33 3.35
C ASN A 869 -1.92 -6.77 4.77
N GLY A 870 -0.86 -6.48 5.54
CA GLY A 870 -0.91 -6.08 6.95
C GLY A 870 -1.22 -4.59 7.19
N GLU A 871 -1.55 -3.84 6.14
CA GLU A 871 -1.78 -2.39 6.19
C GLU A 871 -2.92 -2.03 7.15
N GLN A 872 -4.05 -2.73 7.10
CA GLN A 872 -5.17 -2.48 8.00
C GLN A 872 -4.81 -2.74 9.47
N LYS A 873 -3.99 -3.77 9.74
CA LYS A 873 -3.52 -4.09 11.10
C LYS A 873 -2.57 -3.02 11.63
N ALA A 874 -1.71 -2.47 10.76
CA ALA A 874 -0.83 -1.36 11.11
C ALA A 874 -1.64 -0.08 11.41
N VAL A 875 -2.65 0.23 10.60
CA VAL A 875 -3.57 1.36 10.84
C VAL A 875 -4.29 1.20 12.17
N GLN A 876 -4.84 0.03 12.49
CA GLN A 876 -5.50 -0.23 13.77
C GLN A 876 -4.52 -0.12 14.97
N LYS A 877 -3.28 -0.59 14.82
CA LYS A 877 -2.23 -0.47 15.85
C LYS A 877 -1.91 1.00 16.13
N PHE A 878 -1.82 1.83 15.09
CA PHE A 878 -1.60 3.26 15.19
C PHE A 878 -2.81 4.00 15.80
N GLU A 879 -4.02 3.70 15.33
CA GLU A 879 -5.26 4.30 15.83
C GLU A 879 -5.44 4.03 17.33
N LYS A 880 -5.20 2.78 17.78
CA LYS A 880 -5.28 2.42 19.21
C LYS A 880 -4.35 3.28 20.08
N LYS A 881 -3.12 3.55 19.61
CA LYS A 881 -2.15 4.39 20.32
C LYS A 881 -2.58 5.85 20.36
N ILE A 882 -3.17 6.38 19.28
CA ILE A 882 -3.70 7.74 19.23
C ILE A 882 -4.90 7.91 20.17
N VAL A 883 -5.85 6.96 20.17
CA VAL A 883 -7.05 7.04 21.02
C VAL A 883 -6.67 7.01 22.51
N GLU A 884 -5.66 6.22 22.89
CA GLU A 884 -5.14 6.22 24.25
C GLU A 884 -4.50 7.57 24.61
N ALA A 885 -3.73 8.17 23.68
CA ALA A 885 -3.16 9.51 23.82
C ALA A 885 -4.24 10.57 24.05
N GLU A 886 -5.27 10.54 23.21
CA GLU A 886 -6.36 11.50 23.21
C GLU A 886 -7.12 11.46 24.54
N LYS A 887 -7.47 10.27 25.02
CA LYS A 887 -8.19 10.10 26.28
C LYS A 887 -7.39 10.66 27.46
N GLN A 888 -6.08 10.43 27.49
CA GLN A 888 -5.22 10.95 28.54
C GLN A 888 -5.04 12.48 28.42
N ASN A 889 -4.88 13.00 27.21
CA ASN A 889 -4.78 14.43 26.94
C ASN A 889 -6.07 15.18 27.33
N ILE A 890 -7.24 14.61 27.05
CA ILE A 890 -8.54 15.15 27.47
C ILE A 890 -8.62 15.22 29.00
N ASN A 891 -8.18 14.18 29.71
CA ASN A 891 -8.20 14.18 31.18
C ASN A 891 -7.23 15.23 31.78
N LEU A 892 -6.03 15.38 31.20
CA LEU A 892 -5.07 16.41 31.60
C LEU A 892 -5.60 17.82 31.33
N ASN A 893 -6.23 18.05 30.17
CA ASN A 893 -6.84 19.34 29.83
C ASN A 893 -8.01 19.70 30.74
N LYS A 894 -8.86 18.73 31.12
CA LYS A 894 -9.91 18.96 32.12
C LYS A 894 -9.33 19.48 33.44
N LEU A 895 -8.25 18.86 33.92
CA LEU A 895 -7.56 19.31 35.14
C LEU A 895 -6.94 20.71 34.95
N SER A 896 -6.28 20.95 33.81
CA SER A 896 -5.66 22.25 33.48
C SER A 896 -6.69 23.38 33.47
N SER A 897 -7.86 23.17 32.84
CA SER A 897 -8.95 24.16 32.80
C SER A 897 -9.47 24.53 34.18
N VAL A 898 -9.56 23.58 35.11
CA VAL A 898 -9.98 23.85 36.49
C VAL A 898 -8.94 24.70 37.23
N VAL A 899 -7.65 24.36 37.10
CA VAL A 899 -6.56 25.14 37.72
C VAL A 899 -6.47 26.54 37.12
N PHE A 900 -6.68 26.67 35.82
CA PHE A 900 -6.74 27.96 35.12
C PHE A 900 -7.92 28.82 35.60
N ALA A 901 -9.10 28.22 35.77
CA ALA A 901 -10.27 28.91 36.31
C ALA A 901 -10.03 29.39 37.75
N MET A 902 -9.38 28.59 38.59
CA MET A 902 -8.98 28.99 39.95
C MET A 902 -7.99 30.17 39.95
N PHE A 903 -7.03 30.16 39.03
CA PHE A 903 -6.09 31.27 38.85
C PHE A 903 -6.82 32.57 38.47
N LEU A 904 -7.68 32.55 37.45
CA LEU A 904 -8.48 33.72 37.06
C LEU A 904 -9.41 34.20 38.18
N ALA A 905 -10.04 33.28 38.92
CA ALA A 905 -10.90 33.63 40.05
C ALA A 905 -10.12 34.37 41.15
N SER A 906 -8.87 33.96 41.42
CA SER A 906 -8.03 34.63 42.43
C SER A 906 -7.71 36.08 42.08
N ILE A 907 -7.58 36.42 40.79
CA ILE A 907 -7.37 37.80 40.32
C ILE A 907 -8.61 38.65 40.60
N TRP A 908 -9.81 38.14 40.31
CA TRP A 908 -11.05 38.87 40.59
C TRP A 908 -11.30 39.06 42.09
N VAL A 909 -10.95 38.08 42.91
CA VAL A 909 -11.02 38.20 44.38
C VAL A 909 -10.05 39.27 44.88
N MET A 910 -8.81 39.30 44.37
CA MET A 910 -7.84 40.34 44.67
C MET A 910 -8.38 41.73 44.31
N TYR A 911 -9.01 41.87 43.13
CA TYR A 911 -9.60 43.13 42.71
C TYR A 911 -10.78 43.56 43.57
N SER A 912 -11.66 42.62 43.95
CA SER A 912 -12.80 42.90 44.81
C SER A 912 -12.38 43.40 46.18
N ILE A 913 -11.37 42.78 46.80
CA ILE A 913 -10.88 43.17 48.13
C ILE A 913 -10.15 44.52 48.05
N GLY A 914 -9.33 44.72 47.01
CA GLY A 914 -8.60 45.98 46.78
C GLY A 914 -9.52 47.18 46.62
N LEU A 915 -10.56 47.07 45.78
CA LEU A 915 -11.55 48.15 45.57
C LEU A 915 -12.46 48.34 46.79
N TRP A 916 -12.84 47.28 47.50
CA TRP A 916 -13.68 47.41 48.69
C TRP A 916 -12.95 48.14 49.82
N TYR A 917 -11.71 47.75 50.11
CA TYR A 917 -10.89 48.39 51.14
C TYR A 917 -10.46 49.81 50.73
N GLY A 918 -9.99 49.99 49.49
CA GLY A 918 -9.61 51.30 48.96
C GLY A 918 -10.78 52.28 48.89
N GLY A 919 -11.97 51.83 48.49
CA GLY A 919 -13.18 52.64 48.47
C GLY A 919 -13.68 53.04 49.86
N TRP A 920 -13.61 52.13 50.83
CA TRP A 920 -13.89 52.45 52.24
C TRP A 920 -12.93 53.51 52.78
N LYS A 921 -11.63 53.38 52.48
CA LYS A 921 -10.60 54.34 52.90
C LYS A 921 -10.79 55.71 52.25
N ALA A 922 -11.11 55.75 50.95
CA ALA A 922 -11.45 56.99 50.24
C ALA A 922 -12.69 57.67 50.82
N SER A 923 -13.70 56.91 51.26
CA SER A 923 -14.92 57.48 51.89
C SER A 923 -14.65 58.15 53.25
N LYS A 924 -13.56 57.76 53.93
CA LYS A 924 -13.13 58.37 55.19
C LYS A 924 -12.24 59.60 55.00
N GLY A 925 -11.81 59.87 53.76
CA GLY A 925 -10.91 60.98 53.43
C GLY A 925 -9.44 60.71 53.74
N ASP A 926 -9.07 59.47 54.07
CA ASP A 926 -7.69 59.09 54.41
C ASP A 926 -6.81 58.97 53.15
N THR A 927 -7.39 58.83 51.95
CA THR A 927 -6.69 58.71 50.66
C THR A 927 -7.45 59.37 49.52
N THR A 928 -6.73 59.74 48.45
CA THR A 928 -7.36 60.22 47.22
C THR A 928 -7.80 59.05 46.33
N PRO A 929 -8.92 59.16 45.60
CA PRO A 929 -9.30 58.13 44.63
C PRO A 929 -8.20 57.85 43.60
N GLY A 930 -7.44 58.86 43.18
CA GLY A 930 -6.33 58.72 42.24
C GLY A 930 -5.20 57.81 42.75
N ASP A 931 -4.84 57.92 44.03
CA ASP A 931 -3.80 57.07 44.64
C ASP A 931 -4.30 55.64 44.87
N VAL A 932 -5.58 55.47 45.21
CA VAL A 932 -6.23 54.15 45.30
C VAL A 932 -6.21 53.43 43.94
N PHE A 933 -6.59 54.11 42.85
CA PHE A 933 -6.56 53.53 41.51
C PHE A 933 -5.13 53.32 41.00
N ALA A 934 -4.18 54.18 41.35
CA ALA A 934 -2.77 54.01 40.99
C ALA A 934 -2.15 52.78 41.68
N ALA A 935 -2.42 52.57 42.97
CA ALA A 935 -1.97 51.38 43.70
C ALA A 935 -2.69 50.11 43.20
N PHE A 936 -4.00 50.20 42.96
CA PHE A 936 -4.80 49.09 42.43
C PHE A 936 -4.38 48.63 41.02
N PHE A 937 -4.05 49.55 40.12
CA PHE A 937 -3.65 49.22 38.74
C PHE A 937 -2.17 48.83 38.63
N ALA A 938 -1.35 49.19 39.63
CA ALA A 938 0.05 48.79 39.71
C ALA A 938 0.25 47.34 40.18
N VAL A 939 -0.69 46.82 40.98
CA VAL A 939 -0.67 45.47 41.59
C VAL A 939 -1.51 44.49 40.79
#